data_AF-A0A7X0SQE1-F1
#
_entry.id   AF-A0A7X0SQE1-F1
#
_cell.length_a   1.000
_cell.length_b   1.000
_cell.length_c   1.000
_cell.angle_alpha   90.00
_cell.angle_beta   90.00
_cell.angle_gamma   90.00
#
_symmetry.space_group_name_H-M   'P 1'
#
loop_
_entity.id
_entity.type
_entity.pdbx_description
1 polymer ?
#
loop_
_entity_poly.entity_id
_entity_poly.type
_entity_poly.pdbx_seq_one_letter_code
_entity_poly.pdbx_strand_id
1 'polypeptide(L)'
;MDESQINHTPSGKDDSFTTTEGQPVTGQLTGQDEDPDNDSFTFDIVANPEKGTLHSFDPNTGLFTYVPNVGVVGASDTFTYTVSDGTYTSQPYTITIKINAKPVAGDKEVEVEQGGKLENQAFPVTDADGDSLTYQLEEEPLKGTVTFNSDGTYTYVPNSNFITGVDSFSYTANDGTEVSNVGKITIILKNTAPTATDVAIEGTVLVGQTLTGKYTYNDVNQDEEEGSTYKWYRGSNADGSDKQAIENATEQTYKITPDDVEKYLFFEVTPKATSGVKEGTPATSASAGPVAQRESSIQLTANPSQIVGDGKSQTTLTAVVTDENNQPISGVDVVFTAPEGTFVGPSHATTDENGVAKVTYQSAAITGTESKVIAVTATVNNPEKGLNAQKEIQITFLPARIRGVITDGKSNTPVPGATVRVTLDLNGDGKIEAGVDFDETVTTDETGAYSLAVPKGNEEYTLEVTRTVDVGGVPTSITYSQNASVGEVTGTGDESFESVKTATGLVLFQKPDGKTSLLGSELLSKSKVYLKDKDGNYVTEGGVPKAFPLNAQGIFNAAGLAVGEYTMEVRYEVESGQELTVASGPVSVQEDGELNITTQLIDPYGTITDAVTGNVIEGATVTLYYADTKNNRDNGITPNTKVTLPAIAGFAPNDNDSPEQLTDASGFYAYMVYPNTDYYLIVSKNGYQTLTSTTLNVKTDIIKYDAALSPYIVSGSAPVVQDPKVTVSVSADKNLVQEGEQSTVTVNYKNDGSLAINSGKVTVTLPEGVKVVDAAGGTVAGNTITWTTASLPAGQSGSFKIILQWPQLTKAEQEFEIAGQFAADGSSAASATAKASAKINVFSNRFDDLKHQRYILGYPDGTFKRDHSLTRAELAAIVARLTENDTVADPLPFSDVRSGHWATNYIKIAVKHGYFSGFADGTFRPDQQITRGELAAVMARFLGLSTGKPVTNHFTDTKGNWAENAVEALYLGHYLSGYTDGTFKPNQKIRRDEAVTLINRMLYRGPLQGLAPVFPDVPEDNWSFGDVQEATVSHEATRNGDGSETFVQKLEDAIQ
;
A
#
# COMPACT_ATOMS: atom_id res chain seq x y z
N MET A 1 147.36 94.06 19.50
CA MET A 1 146.08 93.40 19.30
C MET A 1 146.03 92.29 20.31
N ASP A 2 145.08 92.39 21.22
CA ASP A 2 144.59 91.30 22.04
C ASP A 2 143.08 91.27 21.72
N GLU A 3 142.60 90.17 21.13
CA GLU A 3 141.24 90.01 20.60
C GLU A 3 140.23 89.60 21.70
N SER A 4 140.63 89.62 22.97
CA SER A 4 139.77 89.21 24.09
C SER A 4 138.75 90.29 24.54
N GLN A 5 138.30 91.18 23.65
CA GLN A 5 137.26 92.18 23.94
C GLN A 5 136.37 92.48 22.71
N ILE A 6 135.95 91.45 21.97
CA ILE A 6 134.87 91.58 20.97
C ILE A 6 133.63 90.91 21.54
N ASN A 7 132.62 91.71 21.83
CA ASN A 7 131.33 91.26 22.36
C ASN A 7 130.46 90.60 21.28
N HIS A 8 129.65 89.60 21.62
CA HIS A 8 128.72 88.89 20.72
C HIS A 8 127.24 89.22 21.00
N THR A 9 126.34 88.78 20.11
CA THR A 9 124.90 88.98 20.32
C THR A 9 124.34 87.85 21.18
N PRO A 10 123.58 88.14 22.26
CA PRO A 10 123.02 87.11 23.13
C PRO A 10 121.88 86.31 22.46
N SER A 11 121.52 85.16 23.04
CA SER A 11 120.46 84.26 22.59
C SER A 11 119.49 83.87 23.73
N GLY A 12 118.25 83.50 23.38
CA GLY A 12 117.17 83.07 24.28
C GLY A 12 116.53 81.75 23.85
N LYS A 13 115.40 81.37 24.46
CA LYS A 13 114.70 80.10 24.17
C LYS A 13 113.18 80.23 24.18
N ASP A 14 112.53 79.52 23.26
CA ASP A 14 111.08 79.29 23.28
C ASP A 14 110.69 78.35 24.43
N ASP A 15 109.55 78.58 25.07
CA ASP A 15 109.02 77.75 26.15
C ASP A 15 107.49 77.70 26.16
N SER A 16 106.91 76.78 26.93
CA SER A 16 105.46 76.68 27.06
C SER A 16 104.98 76.38 28.47
N PHE A 17 103.86 76.99 28.85
CA PHE A 17 103.21 76.81 30.15
C PHE A 17 101.71 76.52 29.98
N THR A 18 101.10 75.93 31.00
CA THR A 18 99.65 75.69 31.05
C THR A 18 99.03 76.39 32.26
N THR A 19 97.82 76.88 32.10
CA THR A 19 97.02 77.45 33.19
C THR A 19 95.54 77.20 32.94
N THR A 20 94.67 77.55 33.89
CA THR A 20 93.22 77.57 33.72
C THR A 20 92.70 79.01 33.71
N GLU A 21 91.41 79.19 33.43
CA GLU A 21 90.79 80.51 33.36
C GLU A 21 91.12 81.37 34.59
N GLY A 22 91.64 82.58 34.35
CA GLY A 22 91.90 83.56 35.40
C GLY A 22 93.01 83.18 36.40
N GLN A 23 93.67 82.02 36.24
CA GLN A 23 94.79 81.63 37.09
C GLN A 23 96.11 82.19 36.53
N PRO A 24 96.88 82.96 37.32
CA PRO A 24 98.20 83.45 36.92
C PRO A 24 99.17 82.26 36.76
N VAL A 25 99.99 82.29 35.71
CA VAL A 25 101.15 81.39 35.56
C VAL A 25 102.43 82.20 35.51
N THR A 26 103.39 81.82 36.34
CA THR A 26 104.71 82.46 36.41
C THR A 26 105.73 81.66 35.62
N GLY A 27 106.53 82.34 34.82
CA GLY A 27 107.64 81.75 34.09
C GLY A 27 108.88 82.64 34.12
N GLN A 28 110.01 82.08 33.68
CA GLN A 28 111.31 82.75 33.69
C GLN A 28 111.88 82.72 32.27
N LEU A 29 112.06 83.89 31.66
CA LEU A 29 112.79 84.02 30.41
C LEU A 29 114.28 83.79 30.67
N THR A 30 114.97 83.17 29.71
CA THR A 30 116.37 82.78 29.85
C THR A 30 117.19 83.37 28.71
N GLY A 31 118.36 83.92 29.04
CA GLY A 31 119.33 84.47 28.11
C GLY A 31 120.70 83.83 28.31
N GLN A 32 121.47 83.64 27.24
CA GLN A 32 122.86 83.14 27.26
C GLN A 32 123.71 83.85 26.18
N ASP A 33 124.99 84.07 26.47
CA ASP A 33 126.00 84.58 25.53
C ASP A 33 127.20 83.62 25.47
N GLU A 34 127.95 83.65 24.37
CA GLU A 34 129.06 82.73 24.11
C GLU A 34 130.40 83.22 24.67
N ASP A 35 130.55 84.52 24.97
CA ASP A 35 131.80 85.05 25.55
C ASP A 35 131.80 85.10 27.10
N PRO A 36 132.99 85.16 27.74
CA PRO A 36 133.11 84.93 29.18
C PRO A 36 132.89 86.18 30.06
N ASP A 37 132.53 87.34 29.49
CA ASP A 37 132.62 88.62 30.20
C ASP A 37 131.52 88.82 31.27
N ASN A 38 130.65 87.82 31.44
CA ASN A 38 129.63 87.74 32.51
C ASN A 38 128.72 88.97 32.54
N ASP A 39 128.36 89.43 31.34
CA ASP A 39 127.46 90.55 31.14
C ASP A 39 126.07 90.24 31.67
N SER A 40 125.45 91.27 32.25
CA SER A 40 124.09 91.17 32.75
C SER A 40 123.10 91.25 31.60
N PHE A 41 122.26 90.23 31.43
CA PHE A 41 121.21 90.27 30.44
C PHE A 41 120.03 91.14 30.88
N THR A 42 119.51 91.85 29.90
CA THR A 42 118.21 92.49 29.96
C THR A 42 117.29 91.84 28.93
N PHE A 43 116.01 91.78 29.24
CA PHE A 43 114.99 91.16 28.44
C PHE A 43 113.95 92.21 28.07
N ASP A 44 113.52 92.20 26.82
CA ASP A 44 112.45 93.08 26.34
C ASP A 44 111.36 92.26 25.68
N ILE A 45 110.10 92.61 25.97
CA ILE A 45 108.95 92.02 25.30
C ILE A 45 108.75 92.72 23.95
N VAL A 46 108.86 91.95 22.88
CA VAL A 46 108.71 92.43 21.50
C VAL A 46 107.25 92.40 21.06
N ALA A 47 106.54 91.33 21.42
CA ALA A 47 105.11 91.21 21.18
C ALA A 47 104.43 90.72 22.45
N ASN A 48 103.43 91.48 22.91
CA ASN A 48 102.60 91.09 24.06
C ASN A 48 101.64 89.96 23.68
N PRO A 49 101.17 89.17 24.67
CA PRO A 49 100.12 88.20 24.44
C PRO A 49 98.78 88.89 24.11
N GLU A 50 97.91 88.19 23.37
CA GLU A 50 96.62 88.75 22.90
C GLU A 50 95.42 88.27 23.74
N LYS A 51 95.50 87.07 24.31
CA LYS A 51 94.40 86.44 25.06
C LYS A 51 94.59 86.50 26.58
N GLY A 52 95.65 87.15 27.02
CA GLY A 52 95.92 87.49 28.40
C GLY A 52 96.89 88.66 28.46
N THR A 53 97.36 88.94 29.67
CA THR A 53 98.29 90.04 29.90
C THR A 53 99.51 89.53 30.66
N LEU A 54 100.68 90.05 30.30
CA LEU A 54 101.85 89.97 31.17
C LEU A 54 101.63 90.95 32.32
N HIS A 55 101.02 90.45 33.39
CA HIS A 55 100.66 91.26 34.56
C HIS A 55 101.90 91.83 35.25
N SER A 56 102.99 91.07 35.26
CA SER A 56 104.30 91.56 35.66
C SER A 56 105.38 90.98 34.75
N PHE A 57 106.40 91.78 34.50
CA PHE A 57 107.62 91.40 33.80
C PHE A 57 108.79 92.21 34.37
N ASP A 58 109.82 91.50 34.83
CA ASP A 58 111.06 92.12 35.27
C ASP A 58 112.12 91.99 34.17
N PRO A 59 112.48 93.09 33.48
CA PRO A 59 113.41 93.05 32.35
C PRO A 59 114.84 92.69 32.76
N ASN A 60 115.24 92.76 34.02
CA ASN A 60 116.62 92.43 34.42
C ASN A 60 116.79 90.95 34.78
N THR A 61 115.71 90.30 35.19
CA THR A 61 115.74 88.87 35.51
C THR A 61 115.15 88.04 34.40
N GLY A 62 114.13 88.55 33.70
CA GLY A 62 113.30 87.80 32.76
C GLY A 62 112.08 87.15 33.44
N LEU A 63 111.84 87.39 34.72
CA LEU A 63 110.70 86.79 35.41
C LEU A 63 109.40 87.44 34.93
N PHE A 64 108.41 86.63 34.55
CA PHE A 64 107.11 87.12 34.12
C PHE A 64 105.95 86.39 34.82
N THR A 65 104.83 87.08 34.96
CA THR A 65 103.55 86.50 35.34
C THR A 65 102.53 86.78 34.24
N TYR A 66 102.03 85.72 33.60
CA TYR A 66 100.95 85.79 32.64
C TYR A 66 99.61 85.51 33.33
N VAL A 67 98.61 86.33 33.04
CA VAL A 67 97.23 86.13 33.50
C VAL A 67 96.31 86.08 32.28
N PRO A 68 95.61 84.95 32.01
CA PRO A 68 94.60 84.88 30.97
C PRO A 68 93.51 85.94 31.17
N ASN A 69 92.97 86.47 30.08
CA ASN A 69 91.77 87.31 30.16
C ASN A 69 90.58 86.45 30.62
N VAL A 70 89.72 87.02 31.47
CA VAL A 70 88.48 86.37 31.90
C VAL A 70 87.63 86.02 30.67
N GLY A 71 87.08 84.81 30.64
CA GLY A 71 86.29 84.25 29.55
C GLY A 71 87.10 83.50 28.49
N VAL A 72 88.44 83.50 28.56
CA VAL A 72 89.28 82.73 27.64
C VAL A 72 89.63 81.38 28.26
N VAL A 73 89.13 80.32 27.63
CA VAL A 73 89.41 78.92 27.97
C VAL A 73 89.50 78.10 26.68
N GLY A 74 90.12 76.92 26.71
CA GLY A 74 90.22 76.02 25.56
C GLY A 74 91.12 76.56 24.43
N ALA A 75 92.12 77.38 24.76
CA ALA A 75 92.87 78.17 23.79
C ALA A 75 94.35 78.34 24.15
N SER A 76 95.21 78.54 23.13
CA SER A 76 96.61 78.94 23.32
C SER A 76 96.84 80.42 23.02
N ASP A 77 97.74 81.06 23.77
CA ASP A 77 98.21 82.43 23.62
C ASP A 77 99.73 82.49 23.55
N THR A 78 100.31 83.54 22.97
CA THR A 78 101.76 83.63 22.77
C THR A 78 102.28 85.05 22.93
N PHE A 79 103.47 85.21 23.51
CA PHE A 79 104.20 86.47 23.50
C PHE A 79 105.65 86.23 23.11
N THR A 80 106.32 87.25 22.57
CA THR A 80 107.73 87.12 22.14
C THR A 80 108.63 88.11 22.85
N TYR A 81 109.89 87.70 23.08
CA TYR A 81 110.88 88.49 23.79
C TYR A 81 112.26 88.43 23.12
N THR A 82 113.07 89.46 23.34
CA THR A 82 114.48 89.50 22.97
C THR A 82 115.36 89.63 24.21
N VAL A 83 116.61 89.22 24.09
CA VAL A 83 117.64 89.34 25.13
C VAL A 83 118.69 90.33 24.65
N SER A 84 119.21 91.18 25.53
CA SER A 84 120.32 92.09 25.25
C SER A 84 121.34 92.10 26.40
N ASP A 85 122.61 92.11 26.05
CA ASP A 85 123.78 92.18 26.93
C ASP A 85 124.22 93.65 27.21
N GLY A 86 123.47 94.63 26.70
CA GLY A 86 123.79 96.05 26.79
C GLY A 86 124.49 96.63 25.55
N THR A 87 124.94 95.79 24.61
CA THR A 87 125.55 96.22 23.34
C THR A 87 124.76 95.70 22.12
N TYR A 88 124.40 94.43 22.13
CA TYR A 88 123.70 93.74 21.06
C TYR A 88 122.36 93.18 21.56
N THR A 89 121.40 93.01 20.65
CA THR A 89 120.07 92.49 20.96
C THR A 89 119.76 91.29 20.06
N SER A 90 119.24 90.23 20.67
CA SER A 90 118.89 88.98 20.00
C SER A 90 117.75 89.12 19.00
N GLN A 91 117.53 88.09 18.17
CA GLN A 91 116.23 87.87 17.53
C GLN A 91 115.15 87.48 18.56
N PRO A 92 113.84 87.67 18.29
CA PRO A 92 112.79 87.32 19.24
C PRO A 92 112.56 85.81 19.40
N TYR A 93 112.22 85.38 20.62
CA TYR A 93 111.83 84.01 21.02
C TYR A 93 110.39 84.01 21.56
N THR A 94 109.67 82.89 21.42
CA THR A 94 108.24 82.77 21.69
C THR A 94 107.94 81.96 22.95
N ILE A 95 107.11 82.51 23.83
CA ILE A 95 106.49 81.79 24.94
C ILE A 95 105.05 81.47 24.59
N THR A 96 104.64 80.20 24.70
CA THR A 96 103.27 79.74 24.46
C THR A 96 102.57 79.39 25.77
N ILE A 97 101.38 79.93 26.02
CA ILE A 97 100.55 79.59 27.17
C ILE A 97 99.29 78.85 26.69
N LYS A 98 99.02 77.64 27.18
CA LYS A 98 97.74 76.95 26.97
C LYS A 98 96.81 77.18 28.15
N ILE A 99 95.54 77.48 27.88
CA ILE A 99 94.52 77.78 28.90
C ILE A 99 93.44 76.69 28.85
N ASN A 100 93.41 75.80 29.84
CA ASN A 100 92.51 74.64 29.91
C ASN A 100 91.04 75.05 30.15
N ALA A 101 90.10 74.31 29.59
CA ALA A 101 88.66 74.41 29.82
C ALA A 101 88.12 73.12 30.44
N LYS A 102 87.51 73.22 31.63
CA LYS A 102 86.82 72.07 32.24
C LYS A 102 85.77 71.42 31.31
N PRO A 103 85.50 70.11 31.44
CA PRO A 103 84.45 69.43 30.68
C PRO A 103 83.05 69.91 31.07
N VAL A 104 82.07 69.69 30.18
CA VAL A 104 80.66 70.01 30.39
C VAL A 104 79.81 68.75 30.25
N ALA A 105 79.11 68.37 31.32
CA ALA A 105 78.21 67.21 31.34
C ALA A 105 76.75 67.63 31.07
N GLY A 106 76.03 66.84 30.28
CA GLY A 106 74.64 67.08 29.88
C GLY A 106 73.63 66.16 30.56
N ASP A 107 72.36 66.55 30.50
CA ASP A 107 71.24 65.72 30.91
C ASP A 107 70.71 64.89 29.72
N LYS A 108 70.13 63.71 29.99
CA LYS A 108 69.48 62.86 28.97
C LYS A 108 68.30 62.08 29.55
N GLU A 109 67.24 61.97 28.76
CA GLU A 109 66.09 61.12 29.06
C GLU A 109 66.08 59.91 28.11
N VAL A 110 65.72 58.74 28.65
CA VAL A 110 65.70 57.45 27.95
C VAL A 110 64.50 56.61 28.39
N GLU A 111 63.87 55.91 27.45
CA GLU A 111 62.74 55.02 27.72
C GLU A 111 63.18 53.56 27.69
N VAL A 112 62.58 52.74 28.55
CA VAL A 112 62.78 51.28 28.57
C VAL A 112 61.43 50.59 28.73
N GLU A 113 61.27 49.43 28.08
CA GLU A 113 60.10 48.57 28.22
C GLU A 113 60.26 47.62 29.42
N GLN A 114 59.16 47.15 30.00
CA GLN A 114 59.20 46.21 31.13
C GLN A 114 59.95 44.92 30.77
N GLY A 115 60.95 44.56 31.58
CA GLY A 115 61.84 43.42 31.34
C GLY A 115 63.05 43.72 30.42
N GLY A 116 63.14 44.93 29.88
CA GLY A 116 64.29 45.39 29.08
C GLY A 116 65.45 45.95 29.91
N LYS A 117 66.59 46.22 29.26
CA LYS A 117 67.76 46.93 29.82
C LYS A 117 68.27 47.97 28.81
N LEU A 118 68.87 49.05 29.28
CA LEU A 118 69.59 50.00 28.43
C LEU A 118 71.07 49.62 28.43
N GLU A 119 71.64 49.29 27.27
CA GLU A 119 73.01 48.77 27.18
C GLU A 119 73.91 49.74 26.40
N ASN A 120 75.15 49.91 26.89
CA ASN A 120 76.23 50.71 26.29
C ASN A 120 75.83 52.12 25.83
N GLN A 121 75.07 52.84 26.64
CA GLN A 121 74.67 54.22 26.38
C GLN A 121 75.80 55.19 26.71
N ALA A 122 76.15 56.13 25.81
CA ALA A 122 77.18 57.13 26.11
C ALA A 122 76.67 58.21 27.09
N PHE A 123 77.54 58.65 28.01
CA PHE A 123 77.34 59.87 28.78
C PHE A 123 77.43 61.10 27.86
N PRO A 124 76.46 62.03 27.89
CA PRO A 124 76.50 63.22 27.06
C PRO A 124 77.48 64.27 27.64
N VAL A 125 78.78 64.13 27.36
CA VAL A 125 79.83 65.06 27.83
C VAL A 125 80.62 65.63 26.66
N THR A 126 81.01 66.90 26.78
CA THR A 126 81.88 67.60 25.83
C THR A 126 83.05 68.25 26.54
N ASP A 127 84.23 68.20 25.93
CA ASP A 127 85.45 68.86 26.37
C ASP A 127 86.01 69.73 25.24
N ALA A 128 86.38 70.97 25.52
CA ALA A 128 86.77 71.93 24.49
C ALA A 128 88.22 71.76 24.02
N ASP A 129 89.08 71.20 24.88
CA ASP A 129 90.50 70.93 24.61
C ASP A 129 90.72 69.57 23.92
N GLY A 130 89.73 68.67 24.04
CA GLY A 130 89.79 67.32 23.49
C GLY A 130 90.51 66.34 24.41
N ASP A 131 90.54 66.63 25.71
CA ASP A 131 91.22 65.82 26.70
C ASP A 131 90.50 64.49 26.98
N SER A 132 91.26 63.51 27.48
CA SER A 132 90.70 62.22 27.84
C SER A 132 89.92 62.31 29.13
N LEU A 133 88.65 61.89 29.11
CA LEU A 133 87.73 62.06 30.24
C LEU A 133 87.61 60.80 31.11
N THR A 134 87.53 61.01 32.42
CA THR A 134 87.11 60.01 33.40
C THR A 134 85.76 60.37 33.99
N TYR A 135 84.97 59.38 34.42
CA TYR A 135 83.58 59.57 34.85
C TYR A 135 83.36 59.04 36.27
N GLN A 136 82.46 59.68 37.00
CA GLN A 136 82.04 59.28 38.33
C GLN A 136 80.52 59.43 38.48
N LEU A 137 79.87 58.47 39.15
CA LEU A 137 78.47 58.62 39.58
C LEU A 137 78.39 59.42 40.87
N GLU A 138 77.48 60.37 40.89
CA GLU A 138 77.17 61.21 42.06
C GLU A 138 75.99 60.64 42.85
N GLU A 139 74.97 60.13 42.14
CA GLU A 139 73.78 59.53 42.74
C GLU A 139 73.37 58.28 41.95
N GLU A 140 73.18 57.17 42.66
CA GLU A 140 72.72 55.88 42.12
C GLU A 140 71.20 55.90 41.86
N PRO A 141 70.69 55.12 40.88
CA PRO A 141 69.26 54.97 40.66
C PRO A 141 68.57 54.18 41.78
N LEU A 142 67.29 54.46 42.04
CA LEU A 142 66.55 53.81 43.14
C LEU A 142 65.77 52.56 42.70
N LYS A 143 65.43 52.46 41.40
CA LYS A 143 64.55 51.44 40.83
C LYS A 143 65.26 50.57 39.79
N GLY A 144 66.59 50.68 39.71
CA GLY A 144 67.45 49.82 38.92
C GLY A 144 68.89 49.89 39.39
N THR A 145 69.78 49.35 38.57
CA THR A 145 71.23 49.36 38.80
C THR A 145 71.92 49.91 37.57
N VAL A 146 72.95 50.74 37.77
CA VAL A 146 73.78 51.28 36.69
C VAL A 146 75.21 50.78 36.83
N THR A 147 75.84 50.47 35.70
CA THR A 147 77.28 50.17 35.59
C THR A 147 77.86 51.00 34.46
N PHE A 148 79.00 51.66 34.65
CA PHE A 148 79.67 52.42 33.58
C PHE A 148 81.08 51.92 33.28
N ASN A 149 81.51 52.15 32.04
CA ASN A 149 82.76 51.69 31.45
C ASN A 149 83.77 52.85 31.33
N SER A 150 85.06 52.53 31.23
CA SER A 150 86.14 53.52 31.05
C SER A 150 86.10 54.26 29.70
N ASP A 151 85.27 53.81 28.75
CA ASP A 151 85.06 54.44 27.44
C ASP A 151 83.95 55.51 27.46
N GLY A 152 83.37 55.81 28.63
CA GLY A 152 82.30 56.80 28.77
C GLY A 152 80.89 56.27 28.47
N THR A 153 80.70 54.94 28.42
CA THR A 153 79.37 54.32 28.28
C THR A 153 78.83 53.75 29.59
N TYR A 154 77.50 53.61 29.70
CA TYR A 154 76.78 53.04 30.85
C TYR A 154 75.71 52.02 30.42
N THR A 155 75.39 51.09 31.32
CA THR A 155 74.29 50.13 31.20
C THR A 155 73.38 50.28 32.41
N TYR A 156 72.06 50.34 32.19
CA TYR A 156 71.03 50.41 33.23
C TYR A 156 70.09 49.21 33.16
N VAL A 157 69.91 48.53 34.29
CA VAL A 157 69.01 47.37 34.44
C VAL A 157 67.92 47.70 35.47
N PRO A 158 66.64 47.81 35.08
CA PRO A 158 65.52 47.95 36.01
C PRO A 158 65.45 46.80 37.03
N ASN A 159 65.05 47.09 38.26
CA ASN A 159 64.71 46.05 39.24
C ASN A 159 63.43 45.32 38.81
N SER A 160 63.29 44.03 39.12
CA SER A 160 62.13 43.22 38.70
C SER A 160 60.78 43.70 39.25
N ASN A 161 60.79 44.49 40.34
CA ASN A 161 59.61 45.10 40.94
C ASN A 161 59.30 46.51 40.42
N PHE A 162 60.13 47.06 39.53
CA PHE A 162 59.83 48.31 38.84
C PHE A 162 58.96 47.96 37.63
N ILE A 163 57.65 48.21 37.75
CA ILE A 163 56.63 47.83 36.75
C ILE A 163 56.22 49.03 35.87
N THR A 164 56.13 50.23 36.43
CA THR A 164 55.92 51.50 35.70
C THR A 164 56.46 52.70 36.48
N GLY A 165 56.82 53.78 35.78
CA GLY A 165 57.19 55.08 36.37
C GLY A 165 58.56 55.58 35.96
N VAL A 166 59.14 56.49 36.76
CA VAL A 166 60.42 57.16 36.46
C VAL A 166 61.50 56.76 37.47
N ASP A 167 62.75 56.61 37.01
CA ASP A 167 63.97 56.49 37.82
C ASP A 167 65.05 57.45 37.29
N SER A 168 66.11 57.73 38.07
CA SER A 168 67.19 58.59 37.60
C SER A 168 68.49 58.41 38.37
N PHE A 169 69.63 58.68 37.72
CA PHE A 169 70.95 58.73 38.35
C PHE A 169 71.75 59.94 37.83
N SER A 170 72.78 60.39 38.54
CA SER A 170 73.58 61.57 38.17
C SER A 170 75.08 61.29 38.14
N TYR A 171 75.83 62.07 37.34
CA TYR A 171 77.24 61.80 37.03
C TYR A 171 78.06 63.09 36.78
N THR A 172 79.37 63.00 36.94
CA THR A 172 80.37 64.04 36.60
C THR A 172 81.48 63.46 35.72
N ALA A 173 82.20 64.33 35.00
CA ALA A 173 83.36 63.99 34.19
C ALA A 173 84.59 64.85 34.54
N ASN A 174 85.80 64.33 34.35
CA ASN A 174 87.05 65.01 34.68
C ASN A 174 88.10 64.85 33.56
N ASP A 175 88.74 65.94 33.14
CA ASP A 175 89.76 66.01 32.06
C ASP A 175 91.20 65.68 32.52
N GLY A 176 91.37 65.31 33.79
CA GLY A 176 92.68 65.14 34.44
C GLY A 176 93.11 66.36 35.27
N THR A 177 92.43 67.50 35.15
CA THR A 177 92.72 68.75 35.87
C THR A 177 91.50 69.35 36.56
N GLU A 178 90.35 69.41 35.90
CA GLU A 178 89.10 70.01 36.38
C GLU A 178 87.91 69.05 36.25
N VAL A 179 86.91 69.20 37.13
CA VAL A 179 85.67 68.41 37.14
C VAL A 179 84.54 69.22 36.49
N SER A 180 83.69 68.56 35.72
CA SER A 180 82.50 69.13 35.08
C SER A 180 81.41 69.54 36.07
N ASN A 181 80.34 70.16 35.55
CA ASN A 181 79.06 70.18 36.24
C ASN A 181 78.46 68.76 36.35
N VAL A 182 77.44 68.60 37.21
CA VAL A 182 76.67 67.34 37.30
C VAL A 182 75.70 67.25 36.12
N GLY A 183 75.68 66.09 35.45
CA GLY A 183 74.65 65.71 34.48
C GLY A 183 73.71 64.64 35.04
N LYS A 184 72.46 64.60 34.56
CA LYS A 184 71.41 63.67 35.03
C LYS A 184 70.86 62.78 33.92
N ILE A 185 70.77 61.48 34.18
CA ILE A 185 70.09 60.52 33.32
C ILE A 185 68.73 60.17 33.94
N THR A 186 67.65 60.40 33.19
CA THR A 186 66.28 60.05 33.60
C THR A 186 65.77 58.86 32.77
N ILE A 187 65.26 57.82 33.44
CA ILE A 187 64.73 56.59 32.84
C ILE A 187 63.22 56.54 33.03
N ILE A 188 62.47 56.31 31.96
CA ILE A 188 61.00 56.15 31.99
C ILE A 188 60.60 54.73 31.60
N LEU A 189 59.81 54.07 32.44
CA LEU A 189 59.25 52.72 32.23
C LEU A 189 57.74 52.78 31.93
N LYS A 190 57.31 52.31 30.75
CA LYS A 190 55.93 52.41 30.24
C LYS A 190 55.03 51.23 30.64
N ASN A 191 53.70 51.48 30.71
CA ASN A 191 52.66 50.45 30.90
C ASN A 191 52.10 50.01 29.54
N THR A 192 51.70 48.75 29.43
CA THR A 192 51.04 48.16 28.24
C THR A 192 49.54 48.03 28.51
N ALA A 193 48.71 47.89 27.45
CA ALA A 193 47.28 47.63 27.57
C ALA A 193 47.00 46.12 27.67
N PRO A 194 45.89 45.69 28.31
CA PRO A 194 45.52 44.28 28.36
C PRO A 194 45.08 43.75 26.99
N THR A 195 45.09 42.42 26.85
CA THR A 195 44.67 41.70 25.64
C THR A 195 43.67 40.60 25.99
N ALA A 196 42.75 40.32 25.06
CA ALA A 196 41.80 39.21 25.16
C ALA A 196 42.12 38.17 24.08
N THR A 197 42.16 36.90 24.48
CA THR A 197 42.45 35.75 23.61
C THR A 197 41.37 34.68 23.78
N ASP A 198 41.37 33.65 22.93
CA ASP A 198 40.42 32.53 22.98
C ASP A 198 38.94 32.95 23.00
N VAL A 199 38.59 34.00 22.25
CA VAL A 199 37.23 34.52 22.21
C VAL A 199 36.30 33.54 21.49
N ALA A 200 35.30 33.02 22.19
CA ALA A 200 34.39 31.99 21.69
C ALA A 200 32.95 32.19 22.18
N ILE A 201 32.01 31.54 21.50
CA ILE A 201 30.59 31.47 21.89
C ILE A 201 30.30 30.03 22.33
N GLU A 202 29.64 29.88 23.47
CA GLU A 202 29.12 28.59 23.95
C GLU A 202 27.60 28.59 24.06
N GLY A 203 26.99 27.44 23.78
CA GLY A 203 25.55 27.21 23.83
C GLY A 203 25.00 26.63 22.52
N THR A 204 23.71 26.30 22.51
CA THR A 204 23.02 25.79 21.32
C THR A 204 22.47 26.94 20.50
N VAL A 205 22.81 26.99 19.21
CA VAL A 205 22.43 28.09 18.30
C VAL A 205 21.00 27.87 17.74
N LEU A 206 20.00 27.96 18.62
CA LEU A 206 18.58 27.74 18.33
C LEU A 206 17.73 28.85 18.95
N VAL A 207 16.69 29.31 18.24
CA VAL A 207 15.77 30.36 18.76
C VAL A 207 15.26 30.03 20.15
N GLY A 208 15.32 31.01 21.06
CA GLY A 208 14.89 30.90 22.45
C GLY A 208 15.96 30.40 23.43
N GLN A 209 17.08 29.83 22.94
CA GLN A 209 18.22 29.44 23.79
C GLN A 209 19.09 30.65 24.16
N THR A 210 19.90 30.50 25.21
CA THR A 210 20.85 31.52 25.67
C THR A 210 22.28 31.10 25.34
N LEU A 211 23.02 31.97 24.65
CA LEU A 211 24.44 31.83 24.38
C LEU A 211 25.27 32.58 25.42
N THR A 212 26.49 32.13 25.65
CA THR A 212 27.46 32.76 26.56
C THR A 212 28.78 33.02 25.84
N GLY A 213 29.29 34.25 25.92
CA GLY A 213 30.61 34.60 25.41
C GLY A 213 31.72 34.24 26.40
N LYS A 214 32.82 33.66 25.91
CA LYS A 214 34.02 33.30 26.68
C LYS A 214 35.28 33.91 26.08
N TYR A 215 36.27 34.17 26.91
CA TYR A 215 37.58 34.69 26.54
C TYR A 215 38.60 34.50 27.69
N THR A 216 39.88 34.64 27.37
CA THR A 216 41.01 34.65 28.31
C THR A 216 41.61 36.06 28.37
N TYR A 217 41.61 36.67 29.56
CA TYR A 217 42.26 37.96 29.83
C TYR A 217 43.76 37.79 30.09
N ASN A 218 44.58 38.64 29.45
CA ASN A 218 46.04 38.67 29.66
C ASN A 218 46.54 40.11 29.75
N ASP A 219 47.34 40.41 30.78
CA ASP A 219 48.02 41.70 30.93
C ASP A 219 49.50 41.48 31.31
N VAL A 220 50.41 42.11 30.58
CA VAL A 220 51.87 41.93 30.77
C VAL A 220 52.36 42.57 32.07
N ASN A 221 51.68 43.63 32.52
CA ASN A 221 51.97 44.32 33.77
C ASN A 221 51.30 43.64 34.98
N GLN A 222 50.52 42.57 34.75
CA GLN A 222 49.72 41.83 35.75
C GLN A 222 48.67 42.71 36.43
N ASP A 223 48.13 43.70 35.71
CA ASP A 223 46.94 44.40 36.16
C ASP A 223 45.75 43.42 36.22
N GLU A 224 44.88 43.53 37.24
CA GLU A 224 43.68 42.70 37.34
C GLU A 224 42.60 43.16 36.36
N GLU A 225 41.72 42.23 35.95
CA GLU A 225 40.59 42.57 35.08
C GLU A 225 39.44 43.22 35.87
N GLU A 226 38.98 44.39 35.41
CA GLU A 226 37.79 45.06 35.95
C GLU A 226 37.05 45.85 34.87
N GLY A 227 35.78 45.50 34.64
CA GLY A 227 34.87 46.30 33.82
C GLY A 227 35.02 46.09 32.30
N SER A 228 35.46 44.91 31.87
CA SER A 228 35.43 44.49 30.45
C SER A 228 34.03 44.62 29.87
N THR A 229 33.94 45.08 28.62
CA THR A 229 32.65 45.37 27.95
C THR A 229 32.39 44.39 26.82
N TYR A 230 31.11 44.07 26.60
CA TYR A 230 30.67 43.07 25.65
C TYR A 230 29.74 43.65 24.60
N LYS A 231 29.79 43.08 23.39
CA LYS A 231 28.83 43.35 22.31
C LYS A 231 28.52 42.08 21.54
N TRP A 232 27.26 41.91 21.18
CA TRP A 232 26.82 40.89 20.23
C TRP A 232 26.50 41.48 18.87
N TYR A 233 26.82 40.72 17.82
CA TYR A 233 26.54 41.09 16.45
C TYR A 233 25.77 39.98 15.74
N ARG A 234 24.98 40.35 14.74
CA ARG A 234 24.31 39.44 13.80
C ARG A 234 24.72 39.75 12.37
N GLY A 235 25.00 38.74 11.56
CA GLY A 235 25.33 38.88 10.14
C GLY A 235 24.67 37.80 9.30
N SER A 236 24.55 38.01 8.00
CA SER A 236 24.03 37.00 7.07
C SER A 236 25.13 36.05 6.60
N ASN A 237 26.40 36.43 6.73
CA ASN A 237 27.55 35.62 6.32
C ASN A 237 28.38 35.12 7.51
N ALA A 238 28.89 33.89 7.42
CA ALA A 238 29.72 33.28 8.45
C ALA A 238 31.06 33.99 8.69
N ASP A 239 31.55 34.75 7.70
CA ASP A 239 32.79 35.51 7.76
C ASP A 239 32.66 36.86 8.51
N GLY A 240 31.44 37.26 8.86
CA GLY A 240 31.15 38.51 9.56
C GLY A 240 31.34 39.77 8.74
N SER A 241 31.46 39.66 7.40
CA SER A 241 31.62 40.80 6.49
C SER A 241 30.46 41.81 6.55
N ASP A 242 29.26 41.35 6.90
CA ASP A 242 28.03 42.14 6.98
C ASP A 242 27.48 42.27 8.41
N LYS A 243 28.29 41.93 9.44
CA LYS A 243 27.81 41.90 10.82
C LYS A 243 27.35 43.29 11.30
N GLN A 244 26.20 43.34 11.96
CA GLN A 244 25.63 44.52 12.59
C GLN A 244 25.45 44.30 14.09
N ALA A 245 25.69 45.33 14.89
CA ALA A 245 25.52 45.25 16.34
C ALA A 245 24.05 45.04 16.70
N ILE A 246 23.78 44.10 17.61
CA ILE A 246 22.46 43.87 18.16
C ILE A 246 22.23 44.89 19.26
N GLU A 247 21.18 45.70 19.12
CA GLU A 247 20.90 46.78 20.06
C GLU A 247 20.72 46.26 21.49
N ASN A 248 21.34 46.92 22.47
CA ASN A 248 21.30 46.59 23.91
C ASN A 248 21.89 45.23 24.33
N ALA A 249 22.40 44.41 23.40
CA ALA A 249 23.06 43.13 23.71
C ALA A 249 24.50 43.37 24.22
N THR A 250 24.60 43.89 25.45
CA THR A 250 25.85 44.31 26.12
C THR A 250 26.25 43.42 27.29
N GLU A 251 25.47 42.38 27.56
CA GLU A 251 25.79 41.35 28.54
C GLU A 251 26.70 40.28 27.95
N GLN A 252 27.38 39.53 28.82
CA GLN A 252 28.18 38.37 28.42
C GLN A 252 27.31 37.24 27.85
N THR A 253 26.01 37.26 28.12
CA THR A 253 25.02 36.30 27.61
C THR A 253 24.07 36.95 26.61
N TYR A 254 23.55 36.17 25.66
CA TYR A 254 22.55 36.63 24.68
C TYR A 254 21.47 35.59 24.45
N LYS A 255 20.20 35.97 24.57
CA LYS A 255 19.06 35.11 24.25
C LYS A 255 18.69 35.26 22.79
N ILE A 256 18.76 34.16 22.04
CA ILE A 256 18.49 34.11 20.60
C ILE A 256 17.01 34.43 20.33
N THR A 257 16.76 35.34 19.40
CA THR A 257 15.45 35.85 19.00
C THR A 257 15.02 35.33 17.62
N PRO A 258 13.73 35.41 17.25
CA PRO A 258 13.29 35.03 15.90
C PRO A 258 13.97 35.81 14.78
N ASP A 259 14.39 37.05 15.03
CA ASP A 259 15.09 37.87 14.03
C ASP A 259 16.51 37.34 13.74
N ASP A 260 17.04 36.41 14.55
CA ASP A 260 18.35 35.78 14.35
C ASP A 260 18.29 34.60 13.40
N VAL A 261 17.10 34.08 13.05
CA VAL A 261 16.94 32.90 12.18
C VAL A 261 17.68 33.10 10.85
N GLU A 262 18.41 32.07 10.44
CA GLU A 262 19.31 32.06 9.28
C GLU A 262 20.51 33.03 9.36
N LYS A 263 20.72 33.71 10.48
CA LYS A 263 21.88 34.60 10.71
C LYS A 263 22.99 33.91 11.49
N TYR A 264 24.18 34.49 11.42
CA TYR A 264 25.35 34.13 12.22
C TYR A 264 25.54 35.15 13.34
N LEU A 265 25.79 34.66 14.55
CA LEU A 265 26.04 35.48 15.74
C LEU A 265 27.53 35.59 16.03
N PHE A 266 27.96 36.75 16.51
CA PHE A 266 29.35 37.03 16.90
C PHE A 266 29.37 37.70 18.26
N PHE A 267 30.40 37.38 19.05
CA PHE A 267 30.64 37.96 20.37
C PHE A 267 31.94 38.75 20.33
N GLU A 268 31.93 39.96 20.87
CA GLU A 268 33.11 40.81 21.00
C GLU A 268 33.30 41.24 22.44
N VAL A 269 34.55 41.20 22.88
CA VAL A 269 34.97 41.66 24.21
C VAL A 269 36.06 42.72 24.07
N THR A 270 35.93 43.81 24.84
CA THR A 270 37.02 44.77 25.06
C THR A 270 37.54 44.57 26.49
N PRO A 271 38.74 43.99 26.68
CA PRO A 271 39.29 43.72 28.00
C PRO A 271 39.67 45.03 28.69
N LYS A 272 39.45 45.11 30.01
CA LYS A 272 39.74 46.30 30.79
C LYS A 272 40.49 45.97 32.08
N ALA A 273 41.63 46.62 32.28
CA ALA A 273 42.47 46.52 33.46
C ALA A 273 42.02 47.50 34.56
N THR A 274 42.24 47.14 35.83
CA THR A 274 41.99 47.97 37.01
C THR A 274 42.84 49.26 37.01
N SER A 275 44.09 49.17 36.54
CA SER A 275 45.13 50.22 36.61
C SER A 275 45.85 50.42 35.26
N GLY A 276 46.71 51.45 35.18
CA GLY A 276 47.56 51.68 34.01
C GLY A 276 46.81 52.11 32.75
N VAL A 277 47.23 51.59 31.59
CA VAL A 277 46.50 51.75 30.32
C VAL A 277 45.30 50.81 30.36
N LYS A 278 44.17 51.34 30.85
CA LYS A 278 43.05 50.52 31.27
C LYS A 278 42.37 49.74 30.15
N GLU A 279 42.28 50.27 28.93
CA GLU A 279 41.47 49.65 27.86
C GLU A 279 42.35 48.99 26.81
N GLY A 280 42.10 47.70 26.58
CA GLY A 280 42.70 46.92 25.50
C GLY A 280 41.96 47.10 24.18
N THR A 281 42.44 46.40 23.14
CA THR A 281 41.78 46.35 21.84
C THR A 281 40.64 45.33 21.83
N PRO A 282 39.48 45.62 21.20
CA PRO A 282 38.40 44.65 21.07
C PRO A 282 38.84 43.38 20.33
N ALA A 283 38.38 42.22 20.81
CA ALA A 283 38.59 40.92 20.18
C ALA A 283 37.23 40.26 19.90
N THR A 284 37.02 39.78 18.67
CA THR A 284 35.78 39.12 18.23
C THR A 284 35.97 37.59 18.15
N SER A 285 34.93 36.84 18.50
CA SER A 285 34.84 35.39 18.29
C SER A 285 34.71 35.01 16.80
N ALA A 286 34.89 33.71 16.52
CA ALA A 286 34.33 33.10 15.32
C ALA A 286 32.79 33.17 15.33
N SER A 287 32.15 32.97 14.17
CA SER A 287 30.69 32.94 14.05
C SER A 287 30.07 31.72 14.74
N ALA A 288 28.89 31.92 15.34
CA ALA A 288 28.00 30.86 15.79
C ALA A 288 26.72 30.90 14.95
N GLY A 289 26.49 29.89 14.12
CA GLY A 289 25.34 29.82 13.23
C GLY A 289 25.57 28.98 11.97
N PRO A 290 24.61 28.99 11.03
CA PRO A 290 23.40 29.83 11.03
C PRO A 290 22.41 29.41 12.14
N VAL A 291 21.68 30.37 12.71
CA VAL A 291 20.66 30.09 13.74
C VAL A 291 19.50 29.32 13.13
N ALA A 292 19.19 28.17 13.70
CA ALA A 292 18.05 27.35 13.31
C ALA A 292 16.76 27.80 14.01
N GLN A 293 15.62 27.60 13.34
CA GLN A 293 14.30 27.68 13.96
C GLN A 293 14.00 26.41 14.76
N ARG A 294 13.13 26.50 15.77
CA ARG A 294 12.67 25.32 16.53
C ARG A 294 11.68 24.53 15.67
N GLU A 295 12.09 23.33 15.26
CA GLU A 295 11.23 22.44 14.48
C GLU A 295 10.03 21.98 15.32
N SER A 296 8.84 22.02 14.73
CA SER A 296 7.61 21.53 15.37
C SER A 296 6.81 20.70 14.39
N SER A 297 6.18 19.64 14.87
CA SER A 297 5.36 18.77 14.03
C SER A 297 3.93 18.69 14.56
N ILE A 298 2.97 18.58 13.62
CA ILE A 298 1.55 18.37 13.94
C ILE A 298 1.15 16.99 13.45
N GLN A 299 0.63 16.17 14.37
CA GLN A 299 -0.17 15.00 14.04
C GLN A 299 -1.63 15.41 14.08
N LEU A 300 -2.35 15.27 12.96
CA LEU A 300 -3.77 15.61 12.87
C LEU A 300 -4.58 14.35 12.62
N THR A 301 -5.59 14.13 13.45
CA THR A 301 -6.51 12.98 13.36
C THR A 301 -7.95 13.45 13.48
N ALA A 302 -8.88 12.65 12.95
CA ALA A 302 -10.31 12.86 13.06
C ALA A 302 -10.97 11.56 13.52
N ASN A 303 -11.94 11.67 14.43
CA ASN A 303 -12.68 10.51 14.91
C ASN A 303 -14.18 10.85 15.01
N PRO A 304 -15.03 10.30 14.11
CA PRO A 304 -14.68 9.51 12.91
C PRO A 304 -14.17 10.38 11.75
N SER A 305 -13.40 9.83 10.79
CA SER A 305 -12.93 10.58 9.61
C SER A 305 -13.95 10.64 8.46
N GLN A 306 -15.06 9.92 8.58
CA GLN A 306 -16.19 9.94 7.65
C GLN A 306 -17.49 10.17 8.44
N ILE A 307 -18.30 11.11 7.99
CA ILE A 307 -19.57 11.51 8.61
C ILE A 307 -20.61 11.77 7.53
N VAL A 308 -21.91 11.73 7.83
CA VAL A 308 -22.93 12.06 6.83
C VAL A 308 -22.93 13.55 6.53
N GLY A 309 -23.07 13.92 5.25
CA GLY A 309 -23.17 15.30 4.79
C GLY A 309 -24.59 15.85 4.94
N ASP A 310 -25.17 15.77 6.13
CA ASP A 310 -26.55 16.22 6.39
C ASP A 310 -26.62 17.65 6.95
N GLY A 311 -25.47 18.27 7.19
CA GLY A 311 -25.39 19.58 7.81
C GLY A 311 -25.48 19.55 9.34
N LYS A 312 -25.53 18.38 9.99
CA LYS A 312 -25.64 18.24 11.46
C LYS A 312 -24.59 17.30 12.06
N SER A 313 -24.14 16.30 11.31
CA SER A 313 -23.15 15.31 11.75
C SER A 313 -21.84 15.96 12.14
N GLN A 314 -21.19 15.45 13.19
CA GLN A 314 -19.98 16.04 13.75
C GLN A 314 -18.84 15.02 13.86
N THR A 315 -17.61 15.50 13.73
CA THR A 315 -16.38 14.78 14.03
C THR A 315 -15.51 15.60 14.98
N THR A 316 -14.74 14.91 15.83
CA THR A 316 -13.72 15.57 16.67
C THR A 316 -12.38 15.54 15.95
N LEU A 317 -11.84 16.72 15.67
CA LEU A 317 -10.48 16.89 15.16
C LEU A 317 -9.53 17.00 16.34
N THR A 318 -8.46 16.22 16.30
CA THR A 318 -7.41 16.21 17.33
C THR A 318 -6.07 16.50 16.68
N ALA A 319 -5.47 17.64 17.02
CA ALA A 319 -4.12 18.01 16.65
C ALA A 319 -3.18 17.77 17.84
N VAL A 320 -2.06 17.08 17.62
CA VAL A 320 -1.00 16.88 18.61
C VAL A 320 0.25 17.57 18.12
N VAL A 321 0.73 18.55 18.88
CA VAL A 321 1.92 19.35 18.55
C VAL A 321 3.11 18.84 19.34
N THR A 322 4.18 18.49 18.63
CA THR A 322 5.42 17.97 19.24
C THR A 322 6.67 18.71 18.73
N ASP A 323 7.74 18.66 19.51
CA ASP A 323 9.06 19.18 19.12
C ASP A 323 9.86 18.18 18.26
N GLU A 324 11.10 18.55 17.92
CA GLU A 324 12.03 17.72 17.15
C GLU A 324 12.32 16.33 17.75
N ASN A 325 12.08 16.15 19.05
CA ASN A 325 12.29 14.90 19.79
C ASN A 325 10.97 14.13 20.04
N ASN A 326 9.88 14.52 19.37
CA ASN A 326 8.51 14.01 19.58
C ASN A 326 7.96 14.28 21.00
N GLN A 327 8.48 15.26 21.74
CA GLN A 327 7.90 15.64 23.03
C GLN A 327 6.75 16.64 22.86
N PRO A 328 5.67 16.53 23.64
CA PRO A 328 4.50 17.39 23.50
C PRO A 328 4.80 18.85 23.88
N ILE A 329 4.27 19.79 23.08
CA ILE A 329 4.41 21.23 23.32
C ILE A 329 3.08 21.80 23.82
N SER A 330 3.05 22.19 25.10
CA SER A 330 1.87 22.77 25.76
C SER A 330 1.73 24.29 25.55
N GLY A 331 0.49 24.79 25.63
CA GLY A 331 0.17 26.21 25.60
C GLY A 331 0.41 26.86 24.23
N VAL A 332 0.15 26.13 23.15
CA VAL A 332 0.28 26.61 21.76
C VAL A 332 -1.10 26.65 21.13
N ASP A 333 -1.47 27.78 20.53
CA ASP A 333 -2.74 27.90 19.81
C ASP A 333 -2.66 27.20 18.45
N VAL A 334 -3.61 26.30 18.18
CA VAL A 334 -3.75 25.58 16.91
C VAL A 334 -5.01 26.06 16.21
N VAL A 335 -4.87 26.62 15.01
CA VAL A 335 -5.99 27.11 14.20
C VAL A 335 -6.37 26.05 13.16
N PHE A 336 -7.65 25.72 13.10
CA PHE A 336 -8.22 24.79 12.14
C PHE A 336 -8.97 25.55 11.03
N THR A 337 -8.79 25.14 9.78
CA THR A 337 -9.46 25.72 8.62
C THR A 337 -9.99 24.61 7.70
N ALA A 338 -11.15 24.85 7.09
CA ALA A 338 -11.78 23.95 6.14
C ALA A 338 -12.49 24.78 5.05
N PRO A 339 -12.53 24.32 3.79
CA PRO A 339 -13.18 25.02 2.69
C PRO A 339 -14.73 24.92 2.73
N GLU A 340 -15.26 23.98 3.50
CA GLU A 340 -16.70 23.73 3.67
C GLU A 340 -16.96 23.22 5.09
N GLY A 341 -18.22 22.96 5.46
CA GLY A 341 -18.60 22.58 6.82
C GLY A 341 -18.52 23.77 7.79
N THR A 342 -18.77 23.49 9.07
CA THR A 342 -18.71 24.53 10.12
C THR A 342 -18.02 23.99 11.37
N PHE A 343 -17.25 24.83 12.07
CA PHE A 343 -16.71 24.46 13.38
C PHE A 343 -17.76 24.75 14.46
N VAL A 344 -17.98 23.78 15.35
CA VAL A 344 -18.93 23.91 16.46
C VAL A 344 -18.20 24.53 17.64
N GLY A 345 -18.27 25.86 17.70
CA GLY A 345 -17.48 26.67 18.63
C GLY A 345 -16.29 27.33 17.92
N PRO A 346 -15.21 27.69 18.66
CA PRO A 346 -14.04 28.30 18.05
C PRO A 346 -13.33 27.33 17.11
N SER A 347 -12.85 27.84 15.97
CA SER A 347 -12.03 27.08 15.02
C SER A 347 -10.55 26.99 15.45
N HIS A 348 -10.25 27.20 16.73
CA HIS A 348 -8.91 27.10 17.28
C HIS A 348 -8.98 26.51 18.69
N ALA A 349 -7.90 25.89 19.13
CA ALA A 349 -7.75 25.38 20.48
C ALA A 349 -6.28 25.41 20.93
N THR A 350 -6.07 25.73 22.20
CA THR A 350 -4.75 25.70 22.83
C THR A 350 -4.37 24.28 23.23
N THR A 351 -3.13 23.87 22.98
CA THR A 351 -2.62 22.56 23.38
C THR A 351 -2.55 22.40 24.91
N ASP A 352 -2.99 21.24 25.41
CA ASP A 352 -2.90 20.84 26.82
C ASP A 352 -1.48 20.39 27.21
N GLU A 353 -1.29 19.82 28.41
CA GLU A 353 -0.01 19.30 28.91
C GLU A 353 0.57 18.16 28.05
N ASN A 354 -0.28 17.46 27.28
CA ASN A 354 0.11 16.41 26.35
C ASN A 354 0.26 16.94 24.91
N GLY A 355 0.26 18.26 24.71
CA GLY A 355 0.41 18.86 23.38
C GLY A 355 -0.85 18.74 22.51
N VAL A 356 -2.01 18.43 23.10
CA VAL A 356 -3.24 18.11 22.36
C VAL A 356 -4.18 19.30 22.30
N ALA A 357 -4.62 19.66 21.09
CA ALA A 357 -5.68 20.61 20.81
C ALA A 357 -6.86 19.91 20.11
N LYS A 358 -8.09 20.16 20.55
CA LYS A 358 -9.31 19.53 20.00
C LYS A 358 -10.35 20.56 19.62
N VAL A 359 -10.96 20.36 18.46
CA VAL A 359 -12.14 21.11 18.00
C VAL A 359 -13.19 20.15 17.43
N THR A 360 -14.45 20.58 17.48
CA THR A 360 -15.55 19.85 16.86
C THR A 360 -15.88 20.46 15.50
N TYR A 361 -15.97 19.62 14.48
CA TYR A 361 -16.23 20.03 13.11
C TYR A 361 -17.51 19.34 12.59
N GLN A 362 -18.41 20.11 12.03
CA GLN A 362 -19.73 19.71 11.56
C GLN A 362 -19.76 19.70 10.02
N SER A 363 -20.36 18.65 9.45
CA SER A 363 -20.52 18.55 8.00
C SER A 363 -21.40 19.66 7.45
N ALA A 364 -21.23 19.98 6.17
CA ALA A 364 -22.24 20.72 5.42
C ALA A 364 -23.32 19.77 4.91
N ALA A 365 -24.51 20.31 4.64
CA ALA A 365 -25.54 19.57 3.92
C ALA A 365 -25.13 19.43 2.45
N ILE A 366 -24.81 18.22 2.02
CA ILE A 366 -24.51 17.90 0.63
C ILE A 366 -25.80 17.44 -0.06
N THR A 367 -25.95 17.83 -1.32
CA THR A 367 -27.03 17.38 -2.20
C THR A 367 -26.43 16.48 -3.28
N GLY A 368 -27.06 15.34 -3.57
CA GLY A 368 -26.60 14.38 -4.57
C GLY A 368 -26.11 13.07 -3.97
N THR A 369 -25.63 12.17 -4.84
CA THR A 369 -25.26 10.78 -4.51
C THR A 369 -23.77 10.55 -4.31
N GLU A 370 -22.94 11.55 -4.60
CA GLU A 370 -21.49 11.47 -4.49
C GLU A 370 -21.01 11.86 -3.09
N SER A 371 -19.99 11.15 -2.61
CA SER A 371 -19.31 11.54 -1.37
C SER A 371 -18.42 12.76 -1.60
N LYS A 372 -18.37 13.67 -0.64
CA LYS A 372 -17.55 14.89 -0.73
C LYS A 372 -16.36 14.83 0.21
N VAL A 373 -15.15 14.92 -0.32
CA VAL A 373 -13.93 14.88 0.48
C VAL A 373 -13.47 16.31 0.77
N ILE A 374 -13.35 16.66 2.05
CA ILE A 374 -13.00 17.98 2.54
C ILE A 374 -11.62 17.95 3.21
N ALA A 375 -10.70 18.74 2.66
CA ALA A 375 -9.39 18.96 3.24
C ALA A 375 -9.50 19.91 4.46
N VAL A 376 -9.21 19.40 5.65
CA VAL A 376 -9.16 20.18 6.88
C VAL A 376 -7.71 20.35 7.30
N THR A 377 -7.30 21.59 7.50
CA THR A 377 -5.95 21.98 7.87
C THR A 377 -5.89 22.38 9.34
N ALA A 378 -4.87 21.94 10.05
CA ALA A 378 -4.45 22.48 11.33
C ALA A 378 -3.12 23.22 11.17
N THR A 379 -3.04 24.45 11.66
CA THR A 379 -1.88 25.33 11.56
C THR A 379 -1.46 25.83 12.94
N VAL A 380 -0.17 25.72 13.23
CA VAL A 380 0.51 26.36 14.35
C VAL A 380 1.40 27.46 13.79
N ASN A 381 1.18 28.68 14.25
CA ASN A 381 2.09 29.80 13.99
C ASN A 381 2.30 30.59 15.29
N ASN A 382 3.41 30.30 15.97
CA ASN A 382 3.80 30.99 17.20
C ASN A 382 5.27 31.45 17.11
N PRO A 383 5.50 32.67 16.57
CA PRO A 383 6.84 33.22 16.40
C PRO A 383 7.62 33.38 17.72
N GLU A 384 6.97 33.72 18.83
CA GLU A 384 7.61 33.91 20.13
C GLU A 384 8.24 32.62 20.69
N LYS A 385 7.62 31.47 20.38
CA LYS A 385 8.13 30.13 20.73
C LYS A 385 8.95 29.49 19.60
N GLY A 386 9.12 30.20 18.48
CA GLY A 386 9.81 29.71 17.28
C GLY A 386 9.06 28.62 16.51
N LEU A 387 7.75 28.42 16.73
CA LEU A 387 6.98 27.29 16.19
C LEU A 387 6.26 27.69 14.90
N ASN A 388 6.46 26.90 13.84
CA ASN A 388 5.68 26.97 12.61
C ASN A 388 5.46 25.55 12.09
N ALA A 389 4.20 25.14 11.93
CA ALA A 389 3.85 23.83 11.39
C ALA A 389 2.43 23.85 10.81
N GLN A 390 2.20 23.03 9.79
CA GLN A 390 0.87 22.81 9.22
C GLN A 390 0.68 21.34 8.88
N LYS A 391 -0.52 20.82 9.09
CA LYS A 391 -0.91 19.47 8.67
C LYS A 391 -2.32 19.46 8.13
N GLU A 392 -2.55 18.67 7.09
CA GLU A 392 -3.86 18.45 6.48
C GLU A 392 -4.35 17.02 6.73
N ILE A 393 -5.65 16.87 6.91
CA ILE A 393 -6.38 15.59 6.90
C ILE A 393 -7.59 15.70 5.98
N GLN A 394 -8.02 14.57 5.41
CA GLN A 394 -9.22 14.47 4.60
C GLN A 394 -10.39 13.97 5.44
N ILE A 395 -11.51 14.69 5.43
CA ILE A 395 -12.78 14.31 6.05
C ILE A 395 -13.79 14.01 4.95
N THR A 396 -14.45 12.85 4.97
CA THR A 396 -15.44 12.50 3.95
C THR A 396 -16.86 12.76 4.45
N PHE A 397 -17.64 13.52 3.69
CA PHE A 397 -19.08 13.66 3.84
C PHE A 397 -19.78 12.61 2.98
N LEU A 398 -20.49 11.68 3.62
CA LEU A 398 -21.22 10.59 2.97
C LEU A 398 -22.68 10.99 2.71
N PRO A 399 -23.30 10.59 1.58
CA PRO A 399 -24.73 10.73 1.37
C PRO A 399 -25.54 9.69 2.18
N ALA A 400 -26.83 9.95 2.38
CA ALA A 400 -27.76 8.95 2.90
C ALA A 400 -27.97 7.80 1.90
N ARG A 401 -28.42 6.63 2.36
CA ARG A 401 -28.57 5.44 1.50
C ARG A 401 -29.89 4.71 1.72
N ILE A 402 -30.42 4.11 0.66
CA ILE A 402 -31.44 3.05 0.74
C ILE A 402 -30.75 1.69 0.73
N ARG A 403 -31.30 0.73 1.48
CA ARG A 403 -30.89 -0.68 1.48
C ARG A 403 -32.09 -1.60 1.37
N GLY A 404 -31.84 -2.79 0.85
CA GLY A 404 -32.79 -3.89 0.88
C GLY A 404 -32.15 -5.17 0.37
N VAL A 405 -32.93 -6.23 0.40
CA VAL A 405 -32.54 -7.55 -0.10
C VAL A 405 -33.59 -8.06 -1.07
N ILE A 406 -33.18 -8.84 -2.06
CA ILE A 406 -34.09 -9.51 -2.98
C ILE A 406 -33.90 -11.01 -2.83
N THR A 407 -34.99 -11.70 -2.56
CA THR A 407 -35.00 -13.15 -2.36
C THR A 407 -36.05 -13.82 -3.23
N ASP A 408 -35.90 -15.13 -3.45
CA ASP A 408 -36.77 -15.95 -4.29
C ASP A 408 -37.43 -17.08 -3.49
N GLY A 409 -38.75 -17.18 -3.62
CA GLY A 409 -39.59 -18.24 -3.11
C GLY A 409 -39.53 -18.44 -1.59
N LYS A 410 -40.05 -19.59 -1.13
CA LYS A 410 -40.12 -19.97 0.29
C LYS A 410 -38.75 -20.16 0.96
N SER A 411 -37.74 -20.55 0.18
CA SER A 411 -36.39 -20.76 0.71
C SER A 411 -35.65 -19.45 0.96
N ASN A 412 -36.26 -18.30 0.63
CA ASN A 412 -35.66 -16.96 0.61
C ASN A 412 -34.26 -16.99 0.00
N THR A 413 -34.14 -17.67 -1.13
CA THR A 413 -32.86 -17.80 -1.82
C THR A 413 -32.44 -16.41 -2.29
N PRO A 414 -31.27 -15.89 -1.89
CA PRO A 414 -30.76 -14.63 -2.42
C PRO A 414 -30.81 -14.57 -3.94
N VAL A 415 -31.20 -13.41 -4.49
CA VAL A 415 -31.20 -13.17 -5.94
C VAL A 415 -30.02 -12.26 -6.29
N PRO A 416 -28.84 -12.81 -6.58
CA PRO A 416 -27.68 -12.02 -6.98
C PRO A 416 -27.80 -11.50 -8.41
N GLY A 417 -27.21 -10.33 -8.67
CA GLY A 417 -27.20 -9.71 -10.00
C GLY A 417 -28.56 -9.20 -10.50
N ALA A 418 -29.57 -9.11 -9.63
CA ALA A 418 -30.84 -8.48 -9.97
C ALA A 418 -30.66 -6.97 -10.10
N THR A 419 -31.22 -6.41 -11.16
CA THR A 419 -31.21 -4.97 -11.43
C THR A 419 -32.32 -4.29 -10.64
N VAL A 420 -31.94 -3.36 -9.76
CA VAL A 420 -32.83 -2.52 -8.95
C VAL A 420 -32.72 -1.09 -9.46
N ARG A 421 -33.75 -0.62 -10.16
CA ARG A 421 -33.88 0.77 -10.58
C ARG A 421 -34.59 1.55 -9.48
N VAL A 422 -34.00 2.62 -8.99
CA VAL A 422 -34.53 3.45 -7.90
C VAL A 422 -34.79 4.84 -8.44
N THR A 423 -36.02 5.32 -8.25
CA THR A 423 -36.48 6.59 -8.81
C THR A 423 -37.10 7.49 -7.75
N LEU A 424 -36.95 8.80 -7.96
CA LEU A 424 -37.66 9.84 -7.23
C LEU A 424 -37.96 11.00 -8.19
N ASP A 425 -39.23 11.37 -8.29
CA ASP A 425 -39.69 12.56 -8.99
C ASP A 425 -39.31 13.80 -8.15
N LEU A 426 -38.29 14.53 -8.61
CA LEU A 426 -37.74 15.69 -7.90
C LEU A 426 -38.53 16.97 -8.18
N ASN A 427 -39.23 17.02 -9.31
CA ASN A 427 -39.92 18.21 -9.79
C ASN A 427 -41.44 18.20 -9.46
N GLY A 428 -41.98 17.03 -9.10
CA GLY A 428 -43.35 16.81 -8.66
C GLY A 428 -44.38 16.77 -9.80
N ASP A 429 -43.97 16.53 -11.04
CA ASP A 429 -44.85 16.50 -12.21
C ASP A 429 -45.49 15.12 -12.50
N GLY A 430 -45.12 14.10 -11.70
CA GLY A 430 -45.60 12.73 -11.78
C GLY A 430 -44.92 11.89 -12.86
N LYS A 431 -43.82 12.34 -13.44
CA LYS A 431 -43.01 11.60 -14.42
C LYS A 431 -41.58 11.46 -13.93
N ILE A 432 -40.89 10.44 -14.43
CA ILE A 432 -39.46 10.26 -14.22
C ILE A 432 -38.77 10.61 -15.54
N GLU A 433 -38.13 11.77 -15.59
CA GLU A 433 -37.37 12.26 -16.74
C GLU A 433 -35.86 12.21 -16.48
N ALA A 434 -35.13 11.49 -17.34
CA ALA A 434 -33.68 11.33 -17.20
C ALA A 434 -32.95 12.68 -17.18
N GLY A 435 -32.16 12.93 -16.14
CA GLY A 435 -31.40 14.17 -15.95
C GLY A 435 -32.19 15.32 -15.31
N VAL A 436 -33.49 15.14 -15.06
CA VAL A 436 -34.33 16.06 -14.26
C VAL A 436 -34.65 15.41 -12.92
N ASP A 437 -35.06 14.14 -12.95
CA ASP A 437 -35.43 13.34 -11.79
C ASP A 437 -34.32 12.37 -11.40
N PHE A 438 -34.43 11.81 -10.21
CA PHE A 438 -33.53 10.76 -9.77
C PHE A 438 -33.96 9.44 -10.41
N ASP A 439 -33.05 8.81 -11.15
CA ASP A 439 -33.27 7.53 -11.83
C ASP A 439 -31.93 6.79 -11.92
N GLU A 440 -31.64 6.00 -10.90
CA GLU A 440 -30.38 5.29 -10.78
C GLU A 440 -30.61 3.79 -10.67
N THR A 441 -29.61 3.00 -11.05
CA THR A 441 -29.72 1.54 -11.07
C THR A 441 -28.55 0.89 -10.35
N VAL A 442 -28.86 -0.05 -9.46
CA VAL A 442 -27.87 -0.87 -8.75
C VAL A 442 -28.14 -2.35 -9.01
N THR A 443 -27.10 -3.18 -8.90
CA THR A 443 -27.23 -4.63 -8.97
C THR A 443 -27.03 -5.23 -7.59
N THR A 444 -27.83 -6.23 -7.25
CA THR A 444 -27.67 -6.96 -5.98
C THR A 444 -26.38 -7.76 -5.94
N ASP A 445 -25.79 -7.88 -4.75
CA ASP A 445 -24.61 -8.70 -4.50
C ASP A 445 -24.94 -10.20 -4.33
N GLU A 446 -23.95 -11.02 -3.97
CA GLU A 446 -24.11 -12.48 -3.75
C GLU A 446 -25.16 -12.84 -2.69
N THR A 447 -25.45 -11.93 -1.75
CA THR A 447 -26.45 -12.08 -0.69
C THR A 447 -27.83 -11.56 -1.09
N GLY A 448 -27.98 -11.08 -2.33
CA GLY A 448 -29.21 -10.46 -2.82
C GLY A 448 -29.41 -9.04 -2.28
N ALA A 449 -28.45 -8.51 -1.52
CA ALA A 449 -28.53 -7.19 -0.93
C ALA A 449 -28.15 -6.11 -1.96
N TYR A 450 -28.77 -4.94 -1.84
CA TYR A 450 -28.40 -3.74 -2.57
C TYR A 450 -28.28 -2.56 -1.63
N SER A 451 -27.45 -1.58 -2.01
CA SER A 451 -27.42 -0.30 -1.34
C SER A 451 -27.10 0.82 -2.31
N LEU A 452 -27.92 1.85 -2.32
CA LEU A 452 -27.82 2.97 -3.24
C LEU A 452 -27.82 4.29 -2.46
N ALA A 453 -26.87 5.17 -2.78
CA ALA A 453 -26.86 6.52 -2.25
C ALA A 453 -28.01 7.33 -2.85
N VAL A 454 -28.67 8.15 -2.03
CA VAL A 454 -29.85 8.91 -2.44
C VAL A 454 -29.64 10.42 -2.28
N PRO A 455 -30.18 11.24 -3.19
CA PRO A 455 -29.89 12.66 -3.24
C PRO A 455 -30.61 13.49 -2.17
N LYS A 456 -31.70 12.96 -1.57
CA LYS A 456 -32.60 13.70 -0.68
C LYS A 456 -33.29 12.82 0.37
N GLY A 457 -33.37 13.29 1.61
CA GLY A 457 -34.19 12.68 2.66
C GLY A 457 -35.58 13.32 2.82
N ASN A 458 -36.42 12.75 3.67
CA ASN A 458 -37.86 13.04 3.81
C ASN A 458 -38.68 12.81 2.53
N GLU A 459 -38.37 11.74 1.80
CA GLU A 459 -39.00 11.41 0.51
C GLU A 459 -39.29 9.91 0.39
N GLU A 460 -40.26 9.57 -0.45
CA GLU A 460 -40.58 8.18 -0.81
C GLU A 460 -39.97 7.84 -2.16
N TYR A 461 -39.09 6.83 -2.19
CA TYR A 461 -38.47 6.34 -3.41
C TYR A 461 -39.23 5.14 -3.96
N THR A 462 -39.35 5.05 -5.28
CA THR A 462 -39.89 3.87 -5.97
C THR A 462 -38.74 3.00 -6.45
N LEU A 463 -38.87 1.68 -6.28
CA LEU A 463 -37.88 0.69 -6.68
C LEU A 463 -38.52 -0.30 -7.66
N GLU A 464 -37.88 -0.52 -8.79
CA GLU A 464 -38.29 -1.46 -9.82
C GLU A 464 -37.20 -2.53 -10.01
N VAL A 465 -37.55 -3.76 -9.69
CA VAL A 465 -36.68 -4.93 -9.83
C VAL A 465 -37.08 -5.68 -11.08
N THR A 466 -36.20 -5.74 -12.08
CA THR A 466 -36.49 -6.42 -13.35
C THR A 466 -35.74 -7.75 -13.44
N ARG A 467 -36.47 -8.83 -13.74
CA ARG A 467 -35.92 -10.18 -13.95
C ARG A 467 -36.45 -10.79 -15.25
N THR A 468 -35.66 -11.67 -15.85
CA THR A 468 -36.11 -12.48 -16.98
C THR A 468 -36.67 -13.80 -16.47
N VAL A 469 -37.93 -14.08 -16.81
CA VAL A 469 -38.63 -15.33 -16.49
C VAL A 469 -38.97 -16.05 -17.78
N ASP A 470 -38.74 -17.36 -17.85
CA ASP A 470 -39.17 -18.17 -18.99
C ASP A 470 -40.70 -18.34 -18.97
N VAL A 471 -41.35 -17.81 -20.00
CA VAL A 471 -42.79 -17.95 -20.20
C VAL A 471 -43.01 -18.72 -21.50
N GLY A 472 -43.20 -20.04 -21.37
CA GLY A 472 -43.48 -20.95 -22.47
C GLY A 472 -42.30 -21.17 -23.44
N GLY A 473 -41.08 -21.14 -22.94
CA GLY A 473 -39.84 -21.23 -23.72
C GLY A 473 -39.37 -19.89 -24.29
N VAL A 474 -39.97 -18.78 -23.86
CA VAL A 474 -39.61 -17.42 -24.28
C VAL A 474 -39.13 -16.63 -23.05
N PRO A 475 -37.86 -16.17 -23.04
CA PRO A 475 -37.36 -15.28 -22.01
C PRO A 475 -38.16 -13.97 -22.01
N THR A 476 -38.91 -13.73 -20.93
CA THR A 476 -39.81 -12.58 -20.79
C THR A 476 -39.36 -11.70 -19.63
N SER A 477 -39.23 -10.38 -19.86
CA SER A 477 -38.85 -9.43 -18.81
C SER A 477 -40.05 -9.09 -17.93
N ILE A 478 -39.90 -9.30 -16.62
CA ILE A 478 -40.92 -9.09 -15.59
C ILE A 478 -40.38 -8.08 -14.58
N THR A 479 -41.17 -7.07 -14.26
CA THR A 479 -40.78 -5.98 -13.35
C THR A 479 -41.64 -6.01 -12.09
N TYR A 480 -40.97 -6.07 -10.94
CA TYR A 480 -41.56 -6.09 -9.62
C TYR A 480 -41.29 -4.76 -8.92
N SER A 481 -42.26 -4.22 -8.18
CA SER A 481 -42.12 -2.92 -7.53
C SER A 481 -41.96 -3.05 -6.01
N GLN A 482 -41.21 -2.14 -5.41
CA GLN A 482 -41.05 -1.95 -3.97
C GLN A 482 -40.93 -0.44 -3.72
N ASN A 483 -41.20 0.02 -2.50
CA ASN A 483 -40.95 1.41 -2.11
C ASN A 483 -39.92 1.47 -0.99
N ALA A 484 -39.30 2.64 -0.79
CA ALA A 484 -38.43 2.90 0.36
C ALA A 484 -38.70 4.31 0.92
N SER A 485 -39.00 4.35 2.22
CA SER A 485 -39.26 5.59 2.96
C SER A 485 -37.95 6.14 3.51
N VAL A 486 -37.41 7.19 2.90
CA VAL A 486 -36.22 7.88 3.41
C VAL A 486 -36.69 8.99 4.34
N GLY A 487 -36.57 8.75 5.65
CA GLY A 487 -37.00 9.70 6.69
C GLY A 487 -36.08 10.91 6.84
N GLU A 488 -36.19 11.59 7.99
CA GLU A 488 -35.26 12.67 8.32
C GLU A 488 -33.84 12.12 8.46
N VAL A 489 -32.89 12.76 7.77
CA VAL A 489 -31.45 12.52 7.93
C VAL A 489 -31.01 13.31 9.16
N THR A 490 -30.72 12.60 10.25
CA THR A 490 -30.54 13.17 11.60
C THR A 490 -29.07 13.40 11.97
N GLY A 491 -28.15 12.80 11.21
CA GLY A 491 -26.71 12.99 11.36
C GLY A 491 -26.06 12.12 12.42
N THR A 492 -26.69 10.99 12.75
CA THR A 492 -26.23 10.09 13.82
C THR A 492 -25.17 9.06 13.41
N GLY A 493 -24.77 9.01 12.14
CA GLY A 493 -23.80 8.04 11.61
C GLY A 493 -24.21 7.50 10.24
N ASP A 494 -23.87 6.25 9.91
CA ASP A 494 -24.24 5.54 8.67
C ASP A 494 -25.78 5.43 8.49
N GLU A 495 -26.42 6.55 8.13
CA GLU A 495 -27.87 6.62 7.98
C GLU A 495 -28.30 5.90 6.71
N SER A 496 -28.85 4.72 6.94
CA SER A 496 -29.39 3.81 5.95
C SER A 496 -30.86 3.59 6.24
N PHE A 497 -31.67 3.61 5.19
CA PHE A 497 -33.10 3.41 5.25
C PHE A 497 -33.46 2.10 4.54
N GLU A 498 -34.10 1.20 5.27
CA GLU A 498 -34.53 -0.07 4.70
C GLU A 498 -35.75 0.12 3.81
N SER A 499 -35.75 -0.55 2.66
CA SER A 499 -36.91 -0.64 1.78
C SER A 499 -38.10 -1.32 2.48
N VAL A 500 -39.30 -1.06 1.99
CA VAL A 500 -40.52 -1.60 2.56
C VAL A 500 -40.57 -3.11 2.34
N LYS A 501 -40.70 -3.87 3.43
CA LYS A 501 -40.95 -5.32 3.41
C LYS A 501 -42.09 -5.67 2.46
N THR A 502 -41.79 -6.43 1.41
CA THR A 502 -42.73 -6.69 0.32
C THR A 502 -42.66 -8.14 -0.12
N ALA A 503 -43.82 -8.80 -0.18
CA ALA A 503 -43.97 -10.05 -0.91
C ALA A 503 -44.61 -9.76 -2.27
N THR A 504 -44.01 -10.24 -3.34
CA THR A 504 -44.51 -10.07 -4.70
C THR A 504 -44.34 -11.38 -5.45
N GLY A 505 -45.03 -11.54 -6.58
CA GLY A 505 -44.86 -12.74 -7.34
C GLY A 505 -45.63 -12.79 -8.63
N LEU A 506 -45.15 -13.64 -9.53
CA LEU A 506 -45.71 -13.85 -10.86
C LEU A 506 -46.64 -15.06 -10.84
N VAL A 507 -47.89 -14.86 -11.28
CA VAL A 507 -48.85 -15.94 -11.48
C VAL A 507 -48.86 -16.34 -12.96
N LEU A 508 -48.46 -17.57 -13.23
CA LEU A 508 -48.45 -18.17 -14.57
C LEU A 508 -49.57 -19.21 -14.71
N PHE A 509 -49.96 -19.47 -15.95
CA PHE A 509 -50.93 -20.48 -16.32
C PHE A 509 -50.24 -21.57 -17.16
N GLN A 510 -50.46 -22.85 -16.83
CA GLN A 510 -50.01 -23.94 -17.69
C GLN A 510 -50.96 -24.08 -18.89
N LYS A 511 -50.43 -24.42 -20.06
CA LYS A 511 -51.20 -24.71 -21.28
C LYS A 511 -51.31 -26.22 -21.53
N PRO A 512 -52.27 -26.68 -22.35
CA PRO A 512 -52.41 -28.09 -22.75
C PRO A 512 -51.23 -28.66 -23.56
N ASP A 513 -50.20 -27.88 -23.89
CA ASP A 513 -48.96 -28.39 -24.48
C ASP A 513 -47.84 -28.55 -23.43
N GLY A 514 -48.18 -28.34 -22.14
CA GLY A 514 -47.26 -28.39 -21.01
C GLY A 514 -46.48 -27.10 -20.77
N LYS A 515 -46.55 -26.11 -21.67
CA LYS A 515 -45.83 -24.84 -21.56
C LYS A 515 -46.54 -23.84 -20.64
N THR A 516 -45.82 -22.84 -20.14
CA THR A 516 -46.41 -21.76 -19.34
C THR A 516 -46.83 -20.57 -20.21
N SER A 517 -47.77 -19.77 -19.72
CA SER A 517 -48.14 -18.47 -20.28
C SER A 517 -48.55 -17.49 -19.19
N LEU A 518 -48.54 -16.19 -19.53
CA LEU A 518 -49.25 -15.19 -18.74
C LEU A 518 -50.77 -15.48 -18.71
N LEU A 519 -51.45 -14.93 -17.72
CA LEU A 519 -52.91 -15.05 -17.60
C LEU A 519 -53.60 -14.31 -18.74
N GLY A 520 -54.61 -14.95 -19.34
CA GLY A 520 -55.52 -14.28 -20.28
C GLY A 520 -56.35 -13.20 -19.56
N SER A 521 -56.85 -12.21 -20.30
CA SER A 521 -57.54 -11.03 -19.75
C SER A 521 -58.72 -11.36 -18.83
N GLU A 522 -59.49 -12.40 -19.15
CA GLU A 522 -60.63 -12.84 -18.34
C GLU A 522 -60.18 -13.37 -16.98
N LEU A 523 -59.27 -14.36 -16.98
CA LEU A 523 -58.69 -14.92 -15.77
C LEU A 523 -57.97 -13.84 -14.95
N LEU A 524 -57.23 -12.95 -15.60
CA LEU A 524 -56.47 -11.89 -14.94
C LEU A 524 -57.38 -10.90 -14.20
N SER A 525 -58.43 -10.39 -14.87
CA SER A 525 -59.32 -9.35 -14.31
C SER A 525 -60.16 -9.83 -13.11
N LYS A 526 -60.38 -11.13 -12.99
CA LYS A 526 -61.16 -11.77 -11.92
C LYS A 526 -60.30 -12.50 -10.89
N SER A 527 -58.98 -12.52 -11.07
CA SER A 527 -58.07 -13.18 -10.13
C SER A 527 -57.46 -12.19 -9.13
N LYS A 528 -57.44 -12.57 -7.85
CA LYS A 528 -56.83 -11.81 -6.75
C LYS A 528 -55.98 -12.74 -5.90
N VAL A 529 -54.94 -12.20 -5.27
CA VAL A 529 -54.12 -12.93 -4.31
C VAL A 529 -54.54 -12.55 -2.90
N TYR A 530 -54.64 -13.55 -2.03
CA TYR A 530 -54.84 -13.39 -0.59
C TYR A 530 -53.67 -14.06 0.14
N LEU A 531 -53.24 -13.47 1.26
CA LEU A 531 -52.16 -14.01 2.07
C LEU A 531 -52.71 -14.45 3.42
N LYS A 532 -52.35 -15.66 3.86
CA LYS A 532 -52.58 -16.16 5.22
C LYS A 532 -51.27 -16.24 5.97
N ASP A 533 -51.25 -15.83 7.24
CA ASP A 533 -50.11 -16.06 8.12
C ASP A 533 -49.94 -17.55 8.47
N LYS A 534 -48.86 -17.87 9.19
CA LYS A 534 -48.55 -19.23 9.67
C LYS A 534 -49.66 -19.88 10.51
N ASP A 535 -50.53 -19.08 11.12
CA ASP A 535 -51.62 -19.53 12.00
C ASP A 535 -52.93 -19.68 11.20
N GLY A 536 -52.91 -19.38 9.90
CA GLY A 536 -54.03 -19.51 8.98
C GLY A 536 -54.95 -18.30 8.89
N ASN A 537 -54.60 -17.17 9.54
CA ASN A 537 -55.38 -15.94 9.51
C ASN A 537 -55.02 -15.10 8.29
N TYR A 538 -56.00 -14.46 7.65
CA TYR A 538 -55.71 -13.58 6.52
C TYR A 538 -55.00 -12.31 6.97
N VAL A 539 -54.10 -11.81 6.12
CA VAL A 539 -53.71 -10.40 6.13
C VAL A 539 -54.98 -9.59 5.87
N THR A 540 -55.34 -8.69 6.79
CA THR A 540 -56.59 -7.91 6.70
C THR A 540 -56.35 -6.43 6.51
N GLU A 541 -57.26 -5.76 5.80
CA GLU A 541 -57.35 -4.30 5.71
C GLU A 541 -58.74 -3.88 6.17
N GLY A 542 -58.83 -3.04 7.22
CA GLY A 542 -60.13 -2.69 7.80
C GLY A 542 -60.90 -3.87 8.43
N GLY A 543 -60.22 -4.95 8.81
CA GLY A 543 -60.82 -6.13 9.46
C GLY A 543 -61.39 -7.18 8.49
N VAL A 544 -61.25 -6.99 7.18
CA VAL A 544 -61.61 -7.99 6.15
C VAL A 544 -60.35 -8.49 5.44
N PRO A 545 -60.33 -9.74 4.90
CA PRO A 545 -59.19 -10.24 4.13
C PRO A 545 -58.79 -9.28 3.01
N LYS A 546 -57.53 -8.85 3.00
CA LYS A 546 -56.98 -7.93 2.01
C LYS A 546 -56.75 -8.68 0.70
N ALA A 547 -57.32 -8.16 -0.38
CA ALA A 547 -57.14 -8.69 -1.72
C ALA A 547 -56.04 -7.91 -2.45
N PHE A 548 -55.03 -8.61 -2.96
CA PHE A 548 -53.95 -8.05 -3.77
C PHE A 548 -54.25 -8.30 -5.25
N PRO A 549 -54.54 -7.25 -6.05
CA PRO A 549 -54.84 -7.42 -7.46
C PRO A 549 -53.59 -7.83 -8.26
N LEU A 550 -53.81 -8.51 -9.39
CA LEU A 550 -52.76 -8.82 -10.36
C LEU A 550 -52.66 -7.70 -11.40
N ASN A 551 -51.45 -7.27 -11.72
CA ASN A 551 -51.21 -6.30 -12.80
C ASN A 551 -51.30 -6.96 -14.19
N ALA A 552 -51.08 -6.20 -15.28
CA ALA A 552 -51.15 -6.72 -16.65
C ALA A 552 -50.24 -7.92 -16.96
N GLN A 553 -49.15 -8.11 -16.19
CA GLN A 553 -48.22 -9.22 -16.31
C GLN A 553 -48.55 -10.39 -15.39
N GLY A 554 -49.64 -10.33 -14.61
CA GLY A 554 -49.99 -11.35 -13.62
C GLY A 554 -49.18 -11.25 -12.33
N ILE A 555 -48.70 -10.07 -11.96
CA ILE A 555 -47.90 -9.85 -10.76
C ILE A 555 -48.77 -9.28 -9.64
N PHE A 556 -48.72 -9.86 -8.44
CA PHE A 556 -49.29 -9.24 -7.23
C PHE A 556 -48.20 -8.52 -6.44
N ASN A 557 -48.59 -7.53 -5.64
CA ASN A 557 -47.67 -6.82 -4.76
C ASN A 557 -48.30 -6.62 -3.37
N ALA A 558 -47.66 -7.16 -2.35
CA ALA A 558 -48.08 -7.07 -0.95
C ALA A 558 -46.98 -6.39 -0.13
N ALA A 559 -46.99 -5.06 -0.12
CA ALA A 559 -46.08 -4.23 0.66
C ALA A 559 -46.55 -4.06 2.12
N GLY A 560 -45.60 -3.82 3.02
CA GLY A 560 -45.85 -3.53 4.44
C GLY A 560 -46.19 -4.77 5.27
N LEU A 561 -45.74 -5.96 4.85
CA LEU A 561 -45.96 -7.19 5.61
C LEU A 561 -45.07 -7.24 6.87
N ALA A 562 -45.53 -7.98 7.87
CA ALA A 562 -44.69 -8.35 9.01
C ALA A 562 -43.72 -9.46 8.60
N VAL A 563 -42.61 -9.59 9.32
CA VAL A 563 -41.71 -10.73 9.15
C VAL A 563 -42.45 -12.00 9.57
N GLY A 564 -42.50 -12.99 8.67
CA GLY A 564 -43.19 -14.25 8.87
C GLY A 564 -43.36 -15.08 7.60
N GLU A 565 -43.80 -16.31 7.81
CA GLU A 565 -44.22 -17.23 6.76
C GLU A 565 -45.69 -16.99 6.43
N TYR A 566 -45.98 -16.97 5.13
CA TYR A 566 -47.32 -16.79 4.59
C TYR A 566 -47.66 -17.89 3.58
N THR A 567 -48.95 -18.15 3.43
CA THR A 567 -49.50 -18.94 2.32
C THR A 567 -50.25 -17.98 1.40
N MET A 568 -49.81 -17.88 0.15
CA MET A 568 -50.56 -17.19 -0.89
C MET A 568 -51.65 -18.09 -1.46
N GLU A 569 -52.82 -17.51 -1.68
CA GLU A 569 -53.95 -18.12 -2.36
C GLU A 569 -54.34 -17.25 -3.55
N VAL A 570 -54.19 -17.78 -4.75
CA VAL A 570 -54.73 -17.18 -5.96
C VAL A 570 -56.19 -17.59 -6.06
N ARG A 571 -57.10 -16.61 -6.10
CA ARG A 571 -58.54 -16.83 -6.16
C ARG A 571 -59.14 -16.20 -7.39
N TYR A 572 -60.05 -16.93 -8.02
CA TYR A 572 -60.83 -16.48 -9.16
C TYR A 572 -62.27 -16.20 -8.74
N GLU A 573 -62.75 -14.98 -8.97
CA GLU A 573 -64.13 -14.57 -8.71
C GLU A 573 -65.04 -15.01 -9.86
N VAL A 574 -65.93 -15.97 -9.59
CA VAL A 574 -66.83 -16.51 -10.63
C VAL A 574 -68.09 -15.65 -10.77
N GLU A 575 -68.71 -15.37 -9.62
CA GLU A 575 -69.85 -14.48 -9.45
C GLU A 575 -69.57 -13.58 -8.25
N SER A 576 -70.30 -12.47 -8.13
CA SER A 576 -70.06 -11.52 -7.04
C SER A 576 -70.16 -12.22 -5.67
N GLY A 577 -69.04 -12.29 -4.96
CA GLY A 577 -68.94 -12.94 -3.64
C GLY A 577 -68.75 -14.46 -3.65
N GLN A 578 -68.59 -15.09 -4.82
CA GLN A 578 -68.23 -16.51 -4.96
C GLN A 578 -66.85 -16.65 -5.60
N GLU A 579 -65.89 -17.18 -4.84
CA GLU A 579 -64.50 -17.34 -5.26
C GLU A 579 -64.07 -18.81 -5.27
N LEU A 580 -63.28 -19.18 -6.28
CA LEU A 580 -62.58 -20.47 -6.36
C LEU A 580 -61.10 -20.26 -6.07
N THR A 581 -60.48 -21.10 -5.24
CA THR A 581 -59.02 -21.08 -5.09
C THR A 581 -58.41 -21.88 -6.23
N VAL A 582 -57.60 -21.23 -7.05
CA VAL A 582 -57.06 -21.80 -8.30
C VAL A 582 -55.58 -22.15 -8.20
N ALA A 583 -54.88 -21.61 -7.22
CA ALA A 583 -53.53 -22.04 -6.85
C ALA A 583 -53.24 -21.62 -5.42
N SER A 584 -52.44 -22.41 -4.72
CA SER A 584 -51.88 -22.02 -3.43
C SER A 584 -50.38 -22.29 -3.39
N GLY A 585 -49.66 -21.47 -2.65
CA GLY A 585 -48.20 -21.55 -2.57
C GLY A 585 -47.65 -20.86 -1.33
N PRO A 586 -46.43 -21.21 -0.92
CA PRO A 586 -45.75 -20.52 0.15
C PRO A 586 -45.13 -19.19 -0.31
N VAL A 587 -45.10 -18.21 0.58
CA VAL A 587 -44.36 -16.94 0.43
C VAL A 587 -43.89 -16.49 1.80
N SER A 588 -42.75 -15.83 1.91
CA SER A 588 -42.14 -15.54 3.20
C SER A 588 -41.40 -14.21 3.16
N VAL A 589 -41.42 -13.52 4.30
CA VAL A 589 -40.62 -12.31 4.55
C VAL A 589 -39.83 -12.58 5.82
N GLN A 590 -38.51 -12.69 5.71
CA GLN A 590 -37.57 -13.04 6.77
C GLN A 590 -36.86 -11.83 7.38
N GLU A 591 -36.67 -10.73 6.64
CA GLU A 591 -35.96 -9.56 7.16
C GLU A 591 -36.54 -8.20 6.72
N ASP A 592 -36.09 -7.14 7.38
CA ASP A 592 -36.39 -5.76 6.97
C ASP A 592 -35.72 -5.46 5.62
N GLY A 593 -36.30 -4.58 4.80
CA GLY A 593 -35.73 -4.29 3.47
C GLY A 593 -36.09 -5.31 2.38
N GLU A 594 -36.66 -6.46 2.73
CA GLU A 594 -36.81 -7.58 1.81
C GLU A 594 -37.92 -7.40 0.76
N LEU A 595 -37.58 -7.71 -0.50
CA LEU A 595 -38.48 -8.03 -1.58
C LEU A 595 -38.39 -9.54 -1.88
N ASN A 596 -39.34 -10.32 -1.38
CA ASN A 596 -39.45 -11.75 -1.71
C ASN A 596 -40.30 -11.92 -2.98
N ILE A 597 -39.71 -12.55 -4.00
CA ILE A 597 -40.34 -12.81 -5.29
C ILE A 597 -40.72 -14.28 -5.35
N THR A 598 -42.01 -14.60 -5.53
CA THR A 598 -42.48 -15.98 -5.71
C THR A 598 -43.08 -16.19 -7.10
N THR A 599 -43.01 -17.40 -7.64
CA THR A 599 -43.71 -17.75 -8.89
C THR A 599 -44.74 -18.83 -8.58
N GLN A 600 -46.00 -18.56 -8.92
CA GLN A 600 -47.09 -19.51 -8.72
C GLN A 600 -47.64 -19.96 -10.07
N LEU A 601 -47.70 -21.27 -10.27
CA LEU A 601 -48.31 -21.87 -11.45
C LEU A 601 -49.75 -22.30 -11.15
N ILE A 602 -50.67 -21.95 -12.02
CA ILE A 602 -52.02 -22.52 -12.10
C ILE A 602 -51.94 -23.67 -13.13
N ASP A 603 -52.00 -24.91 -12.65
CA ASP A 603 -51.99 -26.13 -13.46
C ASP A 603 -53.27 -26.96 -13.26
N PRO A 604 -54.30 -26.70 -14.08
CA PRO A 604 -55.60 -27.34 -13.91
C PRO A 604 -55.74 -28.71 -14.57
N TYR A 605 -54.71 -29.21 -15.27
CA TYR A 605 -54.88 -30.28 -16.24
C TYR A 605 -54.67 -31.67 -15.64
N GLY A 606 -55.71 -32.51 -15.75
CA GLY A 606 -55.57 -33.97 -15.64
C GLY A 606 -55.42 -34.60 -17.02
N THR A 607 -54.63 -35.67 -17.10
CA THR A 607 -54.30 -36.37 -18.35
C THR A 607 -54.91 -37.76 -18.37
N ILE A 608 -55.60 -38.11 -19.45
CA ILE A 608 -56.09 -39.48 -19.66
C ILE A 608 -55.20 -40.19 -20.66
N THR A 609 -54.64 -41.33 -20.26
CA THR A 609 -53.74 -42.16 -21.07
C THR A 609 -54.25 -43.58 -21.21
N ASP A 610 -53.76 -44.30 -22.20
CA ASP A 610 -53.96 -45.73 -22.35
C ASP A 610 -52.99 -46.47 -21.41
N ALA A 611 -53.54 -47.33 -20.54
CA ALA A 611 -52.77 -48.02 -19.51
C ALA A 611 -51.75 -49.04 -20.05
N VAL A 612 -51.83 -49.41 -21.33
CA VAL A 612 -50.94 -50.37 -21.99
C VAL A 612 -49.87 -49.65 -22.80
N THR A 613 -50.25 -48.67 -23.62
CA THR A 613 -49.34 -47.99 -24.55
C THR A 613 -48.73 -46.72 -23.96
N GLY A 614 -49.31 -46.15 -22.91
CA GLY A 614 -48.93 -44.86 -22.35
C GLY A 614 -49.32 -43.66 -23.23
N ASN A 615 -49.93 -43.90 -24.40
CA ASN A 615 -50.38 -42.83 -25.28
C ASN A 615 -51.58 -42.09 -24.68
N VAL A 616 -51.68 -40.80 -24.96
CA VAL A 616 -52.82 -39.98 -24.55
C VAL A 616 -54.10 -40.41 -25.27
N ILE A 617 -55.24 -40.35 -24.57
CA ILE A 617 -56.55 -40.72 -25.12
C ILE A 617 -57.35 -39.44 -25.37
N GLU A 618 -57.53 -39.10 -26.64
CA GLU A 618 -58.44 -38.03 -27.07
C GLU A 618 -59.91 -38.46 -26.98
N GLY A 619 -60.77 -37.54 -26.55
CA GLY A 619 -62.22 -37.68 -26.49
C GLY A 619 -62.72 -38.74 -25.49
N ALA A 620 -62.00 -39.01 -24.42
CA ALA A 620 -62.52 -39.72 -23.26
C ALA A 620 -63.47 -38.79 -22.49
N THR A 621 -64.63 -39.30 -22.08
CA THR A 621 -65.60 -38.56 -21.28
C THR A 621 -65.22 -38.64 -19.82
N VAL A 622 -64.91 -37.50 -19.21
CA VAL A 622 -64.64 -37.34 -17.79
C VAL A 622 -65.86 -36.70 -17.15
N THR A 623 -66.42 -37.33 -16.12
CA THR A 623 -67.61 -36.84 -15.41
C THR A 623 -67.30 -36.58 -13.93
N LEU A 624 -67.64 -35.40 -13.43
CA LEU A 624 -67.39 -34.96 -12.06
C LEU A 624 -68.59 -35.20 -11.13
N TYR A 625 -68.33 -35.79 -9.96
CA TYR A 625 -69.32 -36.09 -8.92
C TYR A 625 -68.88 -35.59 -7.53
N TYR A 626 -69.85 -35.24 -6.68
CA TYR A 626 -69.61 -35.01 -5.25
C TYR A 626 -69.36 -36.35 -4.54
N ALA A 627 -68.26 -36.45 -3.80
CA ALA A 627 -67.92 -37.67 -3.05
C ALA A 627 -68.78 -37.84 -1.79
N ASP A 628 -68.92 -39.09 -1.35
CA ASP A 628 -69.67 -39.46 -0.15
C ASP A 628 -68.86 -39.34 1.16
N THR A 629 -68.41 -38.12 1.45
CA THR A 629 -67.60 -37.82 2.63
C THR A 629 -68.42 -37.18 3.75
N LYS A 630 -67.89 -37.24 4.97
CA LYS A 630 -68.47 -36.52 6.11
C LYS A 630 -68.47 -35.01 5.87
N ASN A 631 -67.39 -34.47 5.31
CA ASN A 631 -67.25 -33.04 5.01
C ASN A 631 -68.35 -32.53 4.06
N ASN A 632 -68.60 -33.22 2.95
CA ASN A 632 -69.68 -32.84 2.03
C ASN A 632 -71.06 -32.89 2.70
N ARG A 633 -71.35 -33.94 3.48
CA ARG A 633 -72.64 -34.06 4.18
C ARG A 633 -72.83 -32.98 5.24
N ASP A 634 -71.78 -32.65 5.98
CA ASP A 634 -71.81 -31.60 7.01
C ASP A 634 -72.03 -30.21 6.36
N ASN A 635 -71.53 -30.01 5.13
CA ASN A 635 -71.75 -28.80 4.33
C ASN A 635 -73.05 -28.82 3.50
N GLY A 636 -73.94 -29.79 3.73
CA GLY A 636 -75.25 -29.86 3.05
C GLY A 636 -75.21 -30.31 1.59
N ILE A 637 -74.06 -30.82 1.12
CA ILE A 637 -73.88 -31.33 -0.24
C ILE A 637 -74.41 -32.76 -0.31
N THR A 638 -75.21 -33.07 -1.35
CA THR A 638 -75.77 -34.42 -1.57
C THR A 638 -74.74 -35.32 -2.27
N PRO A 639 -74.24 -36.39 -1.63
CA PRO A 639 -73.26 -37.30 -2.22
C PRO A 639 -73.71 -37.99 -3.51
N ASN A 640 -72.74 -38.38 -4.34
CA ASN A 640 -72.91 -39.13 -5.57
C ASN A 640 -73.82 -38.45 -6.62
N THR A 641 -73.98 -37.14 -6.53
CA THR A 641 -74.66 -36.32 -7.53
C THR A 641 -73.64 -35.68 -8.47
N LYS A 642 -74.05 -35.48 -9.74
CA LYS A 642 -73.24 -34.81 -10.75
C LYS A 642 -73.01 -33.35 -10.35
N VAL A 643 -71.80 -32.84 -10.56
CA VAL A 643 -71.41 -31.48 -10.16
C VAL A 643 -71.73 -30.49 -11.28
N THR A 644 -72.37 -29.38 -10.95
CA THR A 644 -72.51 -28.23 -11.84
C THR A 644 -71.58 -27.13 -11.35
N LEU A 645 -70.69 -26.72 -12.24
CA LEU A 645 -69.72 -25.65 -12.08
C LEU A 645 -70.05 -24.53 -13.08
N PRO A 646 -69.74 -23.28 -12.73
CA PRO A 646 -69.83 -22.16 -13.65
C PRO A 646 -68.76 -22.23 -14.75
N ALA A 647 -69.13 -21.85 -15.96
CA ALA A 647 -68.23 -21.78 -17.10
C ALA A 647 -67.20 -20.65 -16.95
N ILE A 648 -65.96 -20.90 -17.37
CA ILE A 648 -64.85 -19.95 -17.32
C ILE A 648 -64.34 -19.78 -18.76
N ALA A 649 -64.67 -18.64 -19.38
CA ALA A 649 -64.31 -18.40 -20.77
C ALA A 649 -62.79 -18.34 -20.98
N GLY A 650 -62.28 -19.08 -21.97
CA GLY A 650 -60.85 -19.15 -22.29
C GLY A 650 -60.08 -20.15 -21.41
N PHE A 651 -60.78 -20.98 -20.64
CA PHE A 651 -60.20 -22.04 -19.82
C PHE A 651 -60.22 -23.36 -20.60
N ALA A 652 -59.32 -23.49 -21.58
CA ALA A 652 -59.17 -24.69 -22.40
C ALA A 652 -58.96 -25.95 -21.53
N PRO A 653 -59.38 -27.15 -21.98
CA PRO A 653 -59.97 -27.41 -23.28
C PRO A 653 -61.49 -27.18 -23.38
N ASN A 654 -62.22 -27.12 -22.26
CA ASN A 654 -63.70 -27.13 -22.26
C ASN A 654 -64.35 -25.97 -21.47
N ASP A 655 -63.63 -24.87 -21.18
CA ASP A 655 -64.16 -23.69 -20.48
C ASP A 655 -64.83 -24.00 -19.13
N ASN A 656 -64.29 -24.97 -18.40
CA ASN A 656 -64.81 -25.45 -17.11
C ASN A 656 -66.24 -26.06 -17.19
N ASP A 657 -66.66 -26.48 -18.39
CA ASP A 657 -67.96 -27.11 -18.61
C ASP A 657 -68.11 -28.37 -17.75
N SER A 658 -69.31 -28.62 -17.23
CA SER A 658 -69.58 -29.65 -16.23
C SER A 658 -71.06 -30.07 -16.27
N PRO A 659 -71.41 -31.29 -15.83
CA PRO A 659 -70.59 -32.27 -15.13
C PRO A 659 -69.65 -33.08 -16.02
N GLU A 660 -69.70 -32.94 -17.34
CA GLU A 660 -68.98 -33.81 -18.29
C GLU A 660 -68.06 -33.01 -19.20
N GLN A 661 -66.86 -33.52 -19.44
CA GLN A 661 -65.88 -32.98 -20.38
C GLN A 661 -65.35 -34.07 -21.28
N LEU A 662 -64.92 -33.69 -22.49
CA LEU A 662 -64.14 -34.55 -23.36
C LEU A 662 -62.67 -34.18 -23.25
N THR A 663 -61.80 -35.18 -23.20
CA THR A 663 -60.36 -34.93 -23.30
C THR A 663 -59.99 -34.42 -24.70
N ASP A 664 -59.03 -33.50 -24.78
CA ASP A 664 -58.54 -32.96 -26.05
C ASP A 664 -57.52 -33.90 -26.75
N ALA A 665 -56.92 -33.45 -27.85
CA ALA A 665 -55.93 -34.22 -28.63
C ALA A 665 -54.67 -34.60 -27.85
N SER A 666 -54.37 -33.88 -26.76
CA SER A 666 -53.29 -34.17 -25.82
C SER A 666 -53.76 -35.03 -24.64
N GLY A 667 -55.02 -35.45 -24.63
CA GLY A 667 -55.64 -36.24 -23.57
C GLY A 667 -55.98 -35.43 -22.31
N PHE A 668 -55.95 -34.11 -22.37
CA PHE A 668 -56.19 -33.24 -21.21
C PHE A 668 -57.67 -32.95 -20.98
N TYR A 669 -58.04 -32.80 -19.71
CA TYR A 669 -59.29 -32.21 -19.24
C TYR A 669 -59.00 -31.31 -18.02
N ALA A 670 -59.92 -30.42 -17.64
CA ALA A 670 -59.67 -29.47 -16.56
C ALA A 670 -60.95 -29.04 -15.83
N TYR A 671 -60.97 -29.19 -14.50
CA TYR A 671 -62.03 -28.69 -13.62
C TYR A 671 -61.47 -27.76 -12.54
N MET A 672 -61.96 -26.52 -12.51
CA MET A 672 -61.84 -25.61 -11.36
C MET A 672 -63.08 -25.78 -10.48
N VAL A 673 -62.88 -26.31 -9.27
CA VAL A 673 -63.96 -26.70 -8.38
C VAL A 673 -64.00 -25.85 -7.11
N TYR A 674 -65.09 -25.96 -6.34
CA TYR A 674 -65.22 -25.26 -5.08
C TYR A 674 -64.21 -25.77 -4.05
N PRO A 675 -63.56 -24.87 -3.28
CA PRO A 675 -62.63 -25.28 -2.23
C PRO A 675 -63.35 -26.01 -1.08
N ASN A 676 -62.60 -26.71 -0.24
CA ASN A 676 -63.10 -27.46 0.92
C ASN A 676 -64.23 -28.47 0.61
N THR A 677 -64.28 -29.01 -0.60
CA THR A 677 -65.32 -29.93 -1.08
C THR A 677 -64.69 -31.19 -1.65
N ASP A 678 -65.27 -32.36 -1.39
CA ASP A 678 -64.67 -33.63 -1.85
C ASP A 678 -65.36 -34.15 -3.11
N TYR A 679 -64.58 -34.62 -4.07
CA TYR A 679 -65.07 -35.02 -5.40
C TYR A 679 -64.58 -36.41 -5.79
N TYR A 680 -65.14 -36.97 -6.85
CA TYR A 680 -64.52 -38.07 -7.60
C TYR A 680 -64.90 -37.97 -9.07
N LEU A 681 -64.14 -38.65 -9.92
CA LEU A 681 -64.31 -38.65 -11.36
C LEU A 681 -64.73 -40.03 -11.83
N ILE A 682 -65.59 -40.06 -12.85
CA ILE A 682 -65.83 -41.25 -13.67
C ILE A 682 -65.31 -40.96 -15.07
N VAL A 683 -64.38 -41.77 -15.55
CA VAL A 683 -63.79 -41.63 -16.89
C VAL A 683 -64.21 -42.81 -17.75
N SER A 684 -64.74 -42.53 -18.94
CA SER A 684 -65.19 -43.55 -19.89
C SER A 684 -64.82 -43.22 -21.33
N LYS A 685 -64.47 -44.25 -22.10
CA LYS A 685 -64.23 -44.16 -23.55
C LYS A 685 -64.67 -45.46 -24.20
N ASN A 686 -65.34 -45.40 -25.34
CA ASN A 686 -65.70 -46.60 -26.09
C ASN A 686 -64.42 -47.40 -26.44
N GLY A 687 -64.43 -48.70 -26.19
CA GLY A 687 -63.25 -49.55 -26.30
C GLY A 687 -62.39 -49.64 -25.03
N TYR A 688 -62.76 -48.95 -23.94
CA TYR A 688 -62.05 -48.98 -22.64
C TYR A 688 -62.98 -49.23 -21.46
N GLN A 689 -62.48 -49.92 -20.44
CA GLN A 689 -63.14 -50.09 -19.16
C GLN A 689 -63.33 -48.72 -18.48
N THR A 690 -64.52 -48.48 -17.96
CA THR A 690 -64.83 -47.28 -17.18
C THR A 690 -64.02 -47.28 -15.89
N LEU A 691 -63.37 -46.16 -15.59
CA LEU A 691 -62.60 -45.95 -14.36
C LEU A 691 -63.36 -44.99 -13.43
N THR A 692 -63.45 -45.33 -12.16
CA THR A 692 -63.88 -44.42 -11.09
C THR A 692 -62.66 -44.07 -10.24
N SER A 693 -62.36 -42.79 -10.07
CA SER A 693 -61.25 -42.35 -9.23
C SER A 693 -61.51 -42.63 -7.76
N THR A 694 -60.45 -42.62 -6.95
CA THR A 694 -60.60 -42.45 -5.50
C THR A 694 -61.19 -41.08 -5.18
N THR A 695 -61.62 -40.87 -3.93
CA THR A 695 -62.03 -39.55 -3.47
C THR A 695 -60.89 -38.55 -3.57
N LEU A 696 -61.16 -37.45 -4.25
CA LEU A 696 -60.29 -36.29 -4.47
C LEU A 696 -60.72 -35.23 -3.45
N ASN A 697 -59.98 -35.15 -2.33
CA ASN A 697 -60.29 -34.19 -1.27
C ASN A 697 -59.71 -32.83 -1.63
N VAL A 698 -60.56 -31.87 -2.01
CA VAL A 698 -60.11 -30.52 -2.35
C VAL A 698 -60.08 -29.69 -1.08
N LYS A 699 -58.88 -29.43 -0.57
CA LYS A 699 -58.66 -28.46 0.51
C LYS A 699 -58.68 -27.05 -0.09
N THR A 700 -57.64 -26.71 -0.84
CA THR A 700 -57.42 -25.36 -1.41
C THR A 700 -56.93 -25.38 -2.86
N ASP A 701 -56.66 -26.55 -3.46
CA ASP A 701 -56.06 -26.68 -4.79
C ASP A 701 -57.02 -27.29 -5.82
N ILE A 702 -56.81 -26.97 -7.09
CA ILE A 702 -57.54 -27.53 -8.25
C ILE A 702 -57.45 -29.06 -8.32
N ILE A 703 -58.46 -29.71 -8.93
CA ILE A 703 -58.46 -31.16 -9.12
C ILE A 703 -57.60 -31.53 -10.33
N LYS A 704 -56.41 -32.06 -10.04
CA LYS A 704 -55.57 -32.77 -11.01
C LYS A 704 -55.63 -34.26 -10.75
N TYR A 705 -56.09 -35.04 -11.73
CA TYR A 705 -56.09 -36.49 -11.65
C TYR A 705 -55.69 -37.10 -13.00
N ASP A 706 -54.44 -37.55 -13.08
CA ASP A 706 -53.98 -38.32 -14.23
C ASP A 706 -54.51 -39.75 -14.12
N ALA A 707 -55.14 -40.23 -15.18
CA ALA A 707 -55.79 -41.54 -15.18
C ALA A 707 -55.39 -42.36 -16.41
N ALA A 708 -55.13 -43.65 -16.19
CA ALA A 708 -54.84 -44.59 -17.25
C ALA A 708 -56.02 -45.54 -17.47
N LEU A 709 -56.67 -45.47 -18.64
CA LEU A 709 -57.79 -46.35 -18.99
C LEU A 709 -57.30 -47.68 -19.56
N SER A 710 -57.91 -48.77 -19.12
CA SER A 710 -57.63 -50.12 -19.62
C SER A 710 -58.57 -50.47 -20.78
N PRO A 711 -58.07 -50.85 -21.98
CA PRO A 711 -58.95 -51.22 -23.10
C PRO A 711 -59.79 -52.50 -22.82
N TYR A 712 -60.98 -52.61 -23.42
CA TYR A 712 -61.78 -53.85 -23.42
C TYR A 712 -61.09 -54.90 -24.31
N ILE A 713 -60.68 -56.02 -23.72
CA ILE A 713 -60.01 -57.10 -24.46
C ILE A 713 -61.07 -57.93 -25.21
N VAL A 714 -61.04 -57.89 -26.55
CA VAL A 714 -61.69 -58.91 -27.39
C VAL A 714 -60.93 -60.21 -27.18
N SER A 715 -61.63 -61.28 -26.81
CA SER A 715 -61.06 -62.57 -26.42
C SER A 715 -60.05 -63.11 -27.42
N GLY A 716 -58.78 -63.09 -27.01
CA GLY A 716 -57.66 -63.70 -27.71
C GLY A 716 -56.37 -63.44 -26.95
N SER A 717 -56.17 -64.16 -25.84
CA SER A 717 -54.96 -64.24 -24.98
C SER A 717 -54.46 -62.93 -24.32
N ALA A 718 -54.41 -62.91 -22.98
CA ALA A 718 -53.47 -62.05 -22.27
C ALA A 718 -52.05 -62.63 -22.42
N PRO A 719 -51.01 -61.79 -22.53
CA PRO A 719 -50.29 -61.42 -21.31
C PRO A 719 -49.86 -59.95 -21.28
N VAL A 720 -49.54 -59.46 -20.08
CA VAL A 720 -48.76 -58.23 -19.89
C VAL A 720 -47.47 -58.36 -20.72
N VAL A 721 -47.29 -57.52 -21.75
CA VAL A 721 -46.02 -57.45 -22.48
C VAL A 721 -45.05 -56.67 -21.60
N GLN A 722 -44.31 -57.38 -20.74
CA GLN A 722 -43.06 -56.84 -20.22
C GLN A 722 -41.98 -57.12 -21.27
N ASP A 723 -41.40 -56.06 -21.84
CA ASP A 723 -40.35 -56.20 -22.83
C ASP A 723 -39.10 -56.88 -22.22
N PRO A 724 -38.39 -57.74 -22.98
CA PRO A 724 -37.05 -58.14 -22.60
C PRO A 724 -36.18 -56.88 -22.44
N LYS A 725 -35.45 -56.77 -21.33
CA LYS A 725 -34.51 -55.67 -21.08
C LYS A 725 -33.13 -56.27 -20.91
N VAL A 726 -32.17 -55.83 -21.71
CA VAL A 726 -30.80 -56.34 -21.68
C VAL A 726 -29.81 -55.20 -21.48
N THR A 727 -28.73 -55.48 -20.76
CA THR A 727 -27.60 -54.59 -20.55
C THR A 727 -26.33 -55.28 -21.04
N VAL A 728 -25.42 -54.55 -21.68
CA VAL A 728 -24.12 -55.04 -22.14
C VAL A 728 -23.02 -54.10 -21.67
N SER A 729 -21.84 -54.62 -21.34
CA SER A 729 -20.64 -53.83 -21.07
C SER A 729 -19.41 -54.46 -21.71
N VAL A 730 -18.45 -53.63 -22.13
CA VAL A 730 -17.16 -54.05 -22.67
C VAL A 730 -16.07 -53.51 -21.74
N SER A 731 -15.10 -54.35 -21.43
CA SER A 731 -13.94 -53.99 -20.60
C SER A 731 -12.67 -54.57 -21.21
N ALA A 732 -11.55 -53.90 -20.99
CA ALA A 732 -10.22 -54.36 -21.36
C ALA A 732 -9.43 -54.67 -20.09
N ASP A 733 -8.38 -55.48 -20.15
CA ASP A 733 -7.45 -55.66 -19.02
C ASP A 733 -6.44 -54.50 -18.88
N LYS A 734 -6.22 -53.76 -19.97
CA LYS A 734 -5.32 -52.61 -20.05
C LYS A 734 -5.95 -51.53 -20.95
N ASN A 735 -5.74 -50.27 -20.60
CA ASN A 735 -6.15 -49.12 -21.42
C ASN A 735 -5.02 -48.56 -22.28
N LEU A 736 -3.77 -48.93 -21.99
CA LEU A 736 -2.58 -48.55 -22.72
C LEU A 736 -1.72 -49.79 -22.99
N VAL A 737 -1.35 -50.00 -24.26
CA VAL A 737 -0.69 -51.25 -24.71
C VAL A 737 0.36 -50.94 -25.77
N GLN A 738 1.50 -51.64 -25.77
CA GLN A 738 2.49 -51.47 -26.83
C GLN A 738 2.03 -52.20 -28.11
N GLU A 739 2.30 -51.63 -29.28
CA GLU A 739 2.01 -52.27 -30.58
C GLU A 739 2.54 -53.72 -30.65
N GLY A 740 1.73 -54.65 -31.16
CA GLY A 740 2.06 -56.07 -31.24
C GLY A 740 1.82 -56.89 -29.95
N GLU A 741 1.60 -56.26 -28.79
CA GLU A 741 1.18 -56.96 -27.57
C GLU A 741 -0.28 -57.46 -27.66
N GLN A 742 -0.64 -58.32 -26.71
CA GLN A 742 -1.99 -58.86 -26.57
C GLN A 742 -2.75 -58.23 -25.40
N SER A 743 -4.06 -58.09 -25.56
CA SER A 743 -4.99 -57.66 -24.52
C SER A 743 -6.18 -58.60 -24.41
N THR A 744 -6.67 -58.77 -23.19
CA THR A 744 -7.91 -59.47 -22.90
C THR A 744 -9.06 -58.49 -22.90
N VAL A 745 -10.08 -58.73 -23.71
CA VAL A 745 -11.31 -57.94 -23.73
C VAL A 745 -12.46 -58.82 -23.26
N THR A 746 -13.21 -58.32 -22.28
CA THR A 746 -14.36 -59.02 -21.71
C THR A 746 -15.65 -58.29 -22.08
N VAL A 747 -16.58 -58.99 -22.70
CA VAL A 747 -17.94 -58.51 -22.95
C VAL A 747 -18.89 -59.21 -22.01
N ASN A 748 -19.53 -58.43 -21.13
CA ASN A 748 -20.53 -58.91 -20.18
C ASN A 748 -21.92 -58.51 -20.66
N TYR A 749 -22.91 -59.36 -20.39
CA TYR A 749 -24.30 -59.07 -20.69
C TYR A 749 -25.22 -59.59 -19.58
N LYS A 750 -26.37 -58.96 -19.39
CA LYS A 750 -27.34 -59.31 -18.35
C LYS A 750 -28.76 -59.07 -18.79
N ASN A 751 -29.65 -60.02 -18.49
CA ASN A 751 -31.08 -59.84 -18.64
C ASN A 751 -31.63 -59.10 -17.41
N ASP A 752 -31.92 -57.82 -17.59
CA ASP A 752 -32.54 -56.95 -16.60
C ASP A 752 -34.08 -57.00 -16.64
N GLY A 753 -34.67 -57.75 -17.57
CA GLY A 753 -36.10 -57.95 -17.68
C GLY A 753 -36.63 -59.01 -16.70
N SER A 754 -37.95 -59.17 -16.67
CA SER A 754 -38.64 -60.17 -15.85
C SER A 754 -38.87 -61.50 -16.58
N LEU A 755 -38.68 -61.53 -17.90
CA LEU A 755 -38.85 -62.71 -18.75
C LEU A 755 -37.49 -63.25 -19.22
N ALA A 756 -37.39 -64.56 -19.40
CA ALA A 756 -36.20 -65.18 -19.99
C ALA A 756 -36.07 -64.82 -21.48
N ILE A 757 -34.84 -64.52 -21.93
CA ILE A 757 -34.52 -64.33 -23.35
C ILE A 757 -34.19 -65.70 -23.93
N ASN A 758 -34.98 -66.22 -24.87
CA ASN A 758 -34.84 -67.60 -25.36
C ASN A 758 -33.58 -67.82 -26.22
N SER A 759 -33.22 -66.84 -27.06
CA SER A 759 -31.92 -66.76 -27.71
C SER A 759 -31.54 -65.29 -27.94
N GLY A 760 -30.24 -65.02 -28.02
CA GLY A 760 -29.73 -63.69 -28.33
C GLY A 760 -28.36 -63.76 -28.96
N LYS A 761 -28.00 -62.73 -29.71
CA LYS A 761 -26.70 -62.59 -30.38
C LYS A 761 -25.85 -61.56 -29.65
N VAL A 762 -24.67 -61.98 -29.22
CA VAL A 762 -23.61 -61.08 -28.75
C VAL A 762 -22.66 -60.85 -29.91
N THR A 763 -22.38 -59.59 -30.21
CA THR A 763 -21.53 -59.19 -31.32
C THR A 763 -20.46 -58.23 -30.81
N VAL A 764 -19.20 -58.49 -31.15
CA VAL A 764 -18.08 -57.57 -30.92
C VAL A 764 -17.51 -57.15 -32.26
N THR A 765 -17.52 -55.85 -32.53
CA THR A 765 -16.92 -55.25 -33.71
C THR A 765 -15.55 -54.69 -33.34
N LEU A 766 -14.53 -55.15 -34.05
CA LEU A 766 -13.14 -54.77 -33.88
C LEU A 766 -12.74 -53.68 -34.89
N PRO A 767 -11.83 -52.78 -34.50
CA PRO A 767 -11.27 -51.80 -35.41
C PRO A 767 -10.27 -52.43 -36.38
N GLU A 768 -10.00 -51.73 -37.48
CA GLU A 768 -9.14 -52.23 -38.56
C GLU A 768 -7.72 -52.56 -38.07
N GLY A 769 -7.16 -53.66 -38.56
CA GLY A 769 -5.79 -54.11 -38.22
C GLY A 769 -5.67 -54.93 -36.93
N VAL A 770 -6.68 -54.94 -36.06
CA VAL A 770 -6.67 -55.78 -34.83
C VAL A 770 -6.88 -57.25 -35.19
N LYS A 771 -5.99 -58.12 -34.67
CA LYS A 771 -6.04 -59.56 -34.93
C LYS A 771 -6.68 -60.30 -33.75
N VAL A 772 -7.65 -61.17 -34.04
CA VAL A 772 -8.22 -62.09 -33.03
C VAL A 772 -7.26 -63.25 -32.79
N VAL A 773 -6.79 -63.40 -31.56
CA VAL A 773 -5.94 -64.52 -31.12
C VAL A 773 -6.82 -65.65 -30.56
N ASP A 774 -7.81 -65.28 -29.74
CA ASP A 774 -8.83 -66.20 -29.22
C ASP A 774 -10.20 -65.51 -29.27
N ALA A 775 -11.15 -66.14 -29.96
CA ALA A 775 -12.52 -65.67 -30.10
C ALA A 775 -13.47 -66.21 -29.01
N ALA A 776 -12.97 -66.93 -28.00
CA ALA A 776 -13.76 -67.51 -26.91
C ALA A 776 -14.96 -68.34 -27.41
N GLY A 777 -14.74 -69.15 -28.46
CA GLY A 777 -15.78 -69.95 -29.10
C GLY A 777 -16.76 -69.18 -30.02
N GLY A 778 -16.51 -67.90 -30.28
CA GLY A 778 -17.29 -67.07 -31.20
C GLY A 778 -16.92 -67.29 -32.66
N THR A 779 -17.85 -67.00 -33.57
CA THR A 779 -17.60 -67.04 -35.02
C THR A 779 -17.01 -65.71 -35.48
N VAL A 780 -15.85 -65.75 -36.12
CA VAL A 780 -15.17 -64.55 -36.65
C VAL A 780 -15.53 -64.34 -38.12
N ALA A 781 -16.13 -63.20 -38.45
CA ALA A 781 -16.48 -62.81 -39.81
C ALA A 781 -16.00 -61.37 -40.07
N GLY A 782 -14.97 -61.21 -40.90
CA GLY A 782 -14.32 -59.92 -41.10
C GLY A 782 -13.73 -59.39 -39.78
N ASN A 783 -14.14 -58.20 -39.39
CA ASN A 783 -13.75 -57.56 -38.13
C ASN A 783 -14.74 -57.83 -36.98
N THR A 784 -15.67 -58.76 -37.13
CA THR A 784 -16.74 -58.99 -36.16
C THR A 784 -16.65 -60.40 -35.55
N ILE A 785 -16.80 -60.51 -34.22
CA ILE A 785 -16.95 -61.78 -33.50
C ILE A 785 -18.40 -61.90 -33.03
N THR A 786 -19.05 -63.02 -33.33
CA THR A 786 -20.45 -63.25 -32.95
C THR A 786 -20.62 -64.55 -32.17
N TRP A 787 -21.37 -64.49 -31.06
CA TRP A 787 -21.83 -65.63 -30.28
C TRP A 787 -23.36 -65.69 -30.30
N THR A 788 -23.89 -66.90 -30.37
CA THR A 788 -25.32 -67.14 -30.10
C THR A 788 -25.44 -67.68 -28.68
N THR A 789 -26.17 -66.93 -27.85
CA THR A 789 -26.49 -67.31 -26.48
C THR A 789 -27.74 -68.19 -26.47
N ALA A 790 -27.70 -69.28 -25.69
CA ALA A 790 -28.89 -70.05 -25.35
C ALA A 790 -29.80 -69.24 -24.40
N SER A 791 -30.86 -69.87 -23.86
CA SER A 791 -31.80 -69.20 -22.96
C SER A 791 -31.08 -68.48 -21.81
N LEU A 792 -31.32 -67.17 -21.68
CA LEU A 792 -30.80 -66.29 -20.63
C LEU A 792 -31.95 -65.88 -19.69
N PRO A 793 -32.10 -66.54 -18.52
CA PRO A 793 -33.18 -66.26 -17.57
C PRO A 793 -33.15 -64.82 -17.03
N ALA A 794 -34.30 -64.37 -16.53
CA ALA A 794 -34.43 -63.06 -15.88
C ALA A 794 -33.42 -62.91 -14.72
N GLY A 795 -32.71 -61.78 -14.69
CA GLY A 795 -31.68 -61.45 -13.70
C GLY A 795 -30.31 -62.11 -13.89
N GLN A 796 -30.17 -63.07 -14.81
CA GLN A 796 -28.90 -63.77 -15.07
C GLN A 796 -27.99 -62.98 -16.00
N SER A 797 -26.67 -63.20 -15.84
CA SER A 797 -25.61 -62.60 -16.66
C SER A 797 -24.72 -63.65 -17.32
N GLY A 798 -23.99 -63.23 -18.35
CA GLY A 798 -22.96 -64.03 -19.00
C GLY A 798 -21.81 -63.15 -19.48
N SER A 799 -20.72 -63.79 -19.90
CA SER A 799 -19.52 -63.08 -20.36
C SER A 799 -18.73 -63.88 -21.39
N PHE A 800 -18.10 -63.18 -22.35
CA PHE A 800 -17.09 -63.73 -23.24
C PHE A 800 -15.77 -62.98 -23.07
N LYS A 801 -14.66 -63.72 -22.96
CA LYS A 801 -13.30 -63.17 -22.79
C LYS A 801 -12.46 -63.46 -24.03
N ILE A 802 -12.29 -62.48 -24.89
CA ILE A 802 -11.50 -62.61 -26.12
C ILE A 802 -10.07 -62.11 -25.92
N ILE A 803 -9.14 -62.65 -26.71
CA ILE A 803 -7.74 -62.20 -26.73
C ILE A 803 -7.48 -61.56 -28.10
N LEU A 804 -7.03 -60.32 -28.07
CA LEU A 804 -6.73 -59.50 -29.25
C LEU A 804 -5.24 -59.19 -29.30
N GLN A 805 -4.68 -59.10 -30.50
CA GLN A 805 -3.32 -58.63 -30.76
C GLN A 805 -3.37 -57.31 -31.54
N TRP A 806 -2.65 -56.30 -31.04
CA TRP A 806 -2.67 -54.94 -31.60
C TRP A 806 -1.78 -54.79 -32.83
N PRO A 807 -2.19 -53.99 -33.84
CA PRO A 807 -1.42 -53.78 -35.04
C PRO A 807 -0.15 -52.97 -34.77
N GLN A 808 0.77 -53.00 -35.74
CA GLN A 808 1.84 -52.02 -35.82
C GLN A 808 1.28 -50.65 -36.24
N LEU A 809 1.74 -49.59 -35.59
CA LEU A 809 1.23 -48.24 -35.81
C LEU A 809 2.02 -47.50 -36.88
N THR A 810 1.33 -46.56 -37.52
CA THR A 810 1.90 -45.59 -38.48
C THR A 810 2.27 -44.25 -37.84
N LYS A 811 1.99 -44.09 -36.55
CA LYS A 811 2.28 -42.92 -35.71
C LYS A 811 2.63 -43.38 -34.29
N ALA A 812 3.14 -42.47 -33.46
CA ALA A 812 3.59 -42.76 -32.09
C ALA A 812 2.49 -43.43 -31.24
N GLU A 813 1.26 -42.94 -31.32
CA GLU A 813 0.11 -43.50 -30.59
C GLU A 813 -1.20 -43.46 -31.39
N GLN A 814 -2.07 -44.44 -31.17
CA GLN A 814 -3.39 -44.51 -31.79
C GLN A 814 -4.41 -45.16 -30.85
N GLU A 815 -5.54 -44.49 -30.66
CA GLU A 815 -6.70 -45.05 -29.97
C GLU A 815 -7.51 -45.98 -30.88
N PHE A 816 -7.97 -47.09 -30.31
CA PHE A 816 -8.81 -48.10 -30.94
C PHE A 816 -10.08 -48.30 -30.10
N GLU A 817 -11.25 -48.20 -30.73
CA GLU A 817 -12.54 -48.47 -30.09
C GLU A 817 -13.05 -49.88 -30.44
N ILE A 818 -13.45 -50.62 -29.41
CA ILE A 818 -14.07 -51.95 -29.51
C ILE A 818 -15.54 -51.81 -29.14
N ALA A 819 -16.43 -52.10 -30.09
CA ALA A 819 -17.87 -52.01 -29.87
C ALA A 819 -18.48 -53.39 -29.56
N GLY A 820 -19.23 -53.50 -28.47
CA GLY A 820 -20.01 -54.67 -28.09
C GLY A 820 -21.51 -54.42 -28.21
N GLN A 821 -22.25 -55.43 -28.65
CA GLN A 821 -23.70 -55.39 -28.79
C GLN A 821 -24.32 -56.69 -28.32
N PHE A 822 -25.47 -56.60 -27.64
CA PHE A 822 -26.38 -57.73 -27.43
C PHE A 822 -27.70 -57.44 -28.16
N ALA A 823 -28.20 -58.38 -28.95
CA ALA A 823 -29.52 -58.33 -29.56
C ALA A 823 -30.31 -59.60 -29.19
N ALA A 824 -31.43 -59.45 -28.49
CA ALA A 824 -32.34 -60.56 -28.21
C ALA A 824 -33.11 -60.96 -29.48
N ASP A 825 -33.20 -62.25 -29.78
CA ASP A 825 -34.05 -62.75 -30.86
C ASP A 825 -35.49 -62.92 -30.33
N GLY A 826 -36.50 -62.41 -31.05
CA GLY A 826 -37.90 -62.57 -30.66
C GLY A 826 -38.89 -62.36 -31.80
N SER A 827 -39.78 -63.34 -32.01
CA SER A 827 -40.83 -63.42 -33.03
C SER A 827 -42.04 -62.49 -32.80
N SER A 828 -41.90 -61.43 -32.00
CA SER A 828 -42.96 -60.45 -31.72
C SER A 828 -42.35 -59.07 -31.40
N ALA A 829 -42.37 -58.19 -32.41
CA ALA A 829 -42.24 -56.71 -32.44
C ALA A 829 -41.35 -55.87 -31.47
N ALA A 830 -40.72 -56.41 -30.42
CA ALA A 830 -39.76 -55.68 -29.58
C ALA A 830 -38.52 -56.55 -29.27
N SER A 831 -37.47 -56.42 -30.08
CA SER A 831 -36.16 -57.02 -29.81
C SER A 831 -35.34 -56.11 -28.90
N ALA A 832 -35.02 -56.56 -27.68
CA ALA A 832 -34.12 -55.84 -26.78
C ALA A 832 -32.72 -55.76 -27.39
N THR A 833 -32.19 -54.55 -27.60
CA THR A 833 -30.82 -54.33 -28.06
C THR A 833 -30.08 -53.43 -27.07
N ALA A 834 -28.85 -53.81 -26.71
CA ALA A 834 -27.93 -52.98 -25.93
C ALA A 834 -26.60 -52.88 -26.64
N LYS A 835 -25.92 -51.72 -26.52
CA LYS A 835 -24.59 -51.45 -27.06
C LYS A 835 -23.69 -50.88 -25.97
N ALA A 836 -22.40 -51.18 -26.05
CA ALA A 836 -21.35 -50.59 -25.22
C ALA A 836 -20.05 -50.54 -26.03
N SER A 837 -19.07 -49.77 -25.58
CA SER A 837 -17.74 -49.80 -26.18
C SER A 837 -16.66 -49.61 -25.12
N ALA A 838 -15.45 -50.06 -25.45
CA ALA A 838 -14.24 -49.79 -24.68
C ALA A 838 -13.17 -49.23 -25.64
N LYS A 839 -12.34 -48.33 -25.14
CA LYS A 839 -11.25 -47.71 -25.88
C LYS A 839 -9.91 -48.14 -25.30
N ILE A 840 -8.94 -48.36 -26.17
CA ILE A 840 -7.58 -48.75 -25.81
C ILE A 840 -6.62 -47.93 -26.66
N ASN A 841 -5.67 -47.25 -26.03
CA ASN A 841 -4.59 -46.57 -26.72
C ASN A 841 -3.43 -47.54 -26.94
N VAL A 842 -2.97 -47.63 -28.18
CA VAL A 842 -1.79 -48.41 -28.55
C VAL A 842 -0.65 -47.44 -28.81
N PHE A 843 0.55 -47.71 -28.27
CA PHE A 843 1.74 -46.87 -28.48
C PHE A 843 2.88 -47.65 -29.14
N SER A 844 3.80 -46.93 -29.77
CA SER A 844 4.98 -47.46 -30.45
C SER A 844 6.25 -46.75 -29.98
N ASN A 845 7.21 -47.54 -29.50
CA ASN A 845 8.55 -47.05 -29.14
C ASN A 845 9.44 -46.78 -30.37
N ARG A 846 8.90 -46.87 -31.60
CA ARG A 846 9.66 -46.66 -32.84
C ARG A 846 9.65 -45.21 -33.33
N PHE A 847 8.76 -44.37 -32.78
CA PHE A 847 8.64 -42.96 -33.13
C PHE A 847 9.31 -42.07 -32.09
N ASP A 848 9.58 -40.82 -32.46
CA ASP A 848 10.22 -39.81 -31.61
C ASP A 848 9.39 -39.45 -30.36
N ASP A 849 10.00 -38.67 -29.46
CA ASP A 849 9.49 -38.29 -28.14
C ASP A 849 8.03 -37.83 -28.12
N LEU A 850 7.31 -38.22 -27.06
CA LEU A 850 5.95 -37.81 -26.76
C LEU A 850 5.90 -36.29 -26.60
N LYS A 851 4.84 -35.65 -27.10
CA LYS A 851 4.66 -34.19 -26.98
C LYS A 851 3.36 -33.91 -26.25
N HIS A 852 3.47 -33.30 -25.08
CA HIS A 852 2.33 -32.95 -24.26
C HIS A 852 2.23 -31.44 -24.10
N GLN A 853 1.01 -30.93 -24.27
CA GLN A 853 0.64 -29.56 -23.92
C GLN A 853 0.08 -29.56 -22.50
N ARG A 854 0.44 -28.52 -21.72
CA ARG A 854 -0.16 -28.28 -20.40
C ARG A 854 -1.66 -28.06 -20.53
N TYR A 855 -2.42 -28.46 -19.52
CA TYR A 855 -3.88 -28.28 -19.52
C TYR A 855 -4.40 -27.56 -18.29
N ILE A 856 -3.56 -27.33 -17.28
CA ILE A 856 -3.90 -26.58 -16.07
C ILE A 856 -2.78 -25.61 -15.71
N LEU A 857 -3.13 -24.48 -15.10
CA LEU A 857 -2.21 -23.45 -14.65
C LEU A 857 -2.19 -23.37 -13.12
N GLY A 858 -1.10 -22.84 -12.58
CA GLY A 858 -1.04 -22.38 -11.18
C GLY A 858 -1.81 -21.08 -10.97
N TYR A 859 -1.84 -20.63 -9.72
CA TYR A 859 -2.47 -19.37 -9.34
C TYR A 859 -1.52 -18.17 -9.56
N PRO A 860 -2.06 -16.94 -9.65
CA PRO A 860 -1.24 -15.73 -9.82
C PRO A 860 -0.20 -15.48 -8.72
N ASP A 861 -0.34 -16.10 -7.55
CA ASP A 861 0.62 -16.06 -6.45
C ASP A 861 1.82 -17.02 -6.63
N GLY A 862 1.88 -17.73 -7.76
CA GLY A 862 2.97 -18.66 -8.10
C GLY A 862 2.85 -20.04 -7.47
N THR A 863 1.72 -20.37 -6.84
CA THR A 863 1.47 -21.69 -6.23
C THR A 863 0.52 -22.55 -7.06
N PHE A 864 0.59 -23.88 -6.92
CA PHE A 864 -0.39 -24.79 -7.53
C PHE A 864 -1.67 -24.94 -6.70
N LYS A 865 -1.58 -24.68 -5.39
CA LYS A 865 -2.61 -24.90 -4.37
C LYS A 865 -3.11 -26.34 -4.39
N ARG A 866 -2.19 -27.29 -4.21
CA ARG A 866 -2.47 -28.73 -4.34
C ARG A 866 -3.68 -29.22 -3.54
N ASP A 867 -3.90 -28.66 -2.34
CA ASP A 867 -4.98 -29.07 -1.44
C ASP A 867 -6.33 -28.36 -1.71
N HIS A 868 -6.37 -27.35 -2.58
CA HIS A 868 -7.61 -26.66 -2.94
C HIS A 868 -8.53 -27.59 -3.73
N SER A 869 -9.84 -27.47 -3.48
CA SER A 869 -10.84 -28.17 -4.28
C SER A 869 -10.98 -27.52 -5.66
N LEU A 870 -11.01 -28.34 -6.70
CA LEU A 870 -11.18 -27.87 -8.08
C LEU A 870 -12.58 -27.28 -8.27
N THR A 871 -12.69 -26.14 -8.98
CA THR A 871 -13.99 -25.55 -9.34
C THR A 871 -14.50 -26.03 -10.70
N ARG A 872 -15.79 -25.81 -10.98
CA ARG A 872 -16.40 -26.14 -12.28
C ARG A 872 -15.75 -25.36 -13.42
N ALA A 873 -15.41 -24.09 -13.21
CA ALA A 873 -14.69 -23.24 -14.16
C ALA A 873 -13.29 -23.78 -14.45
N GLU A 874 -12.57 -24.24 -13.44
CA GLU A 874 -11.25 -24.86 -13.62
C GLU A 874 -11.34 -26.15 -14.43
N LEU A 875 -12.30 -27.03 -14.14
CA LEU A 875 -12.50 -28.25 -14.93
C LEU A 875 -12.92 -27.94 -16.37
N ALA A 876 -13.78 -26.93 -16.58
CA ALA A 876 -14.15 -26.46 -17.92
C ALA A 876 -12.91 -25.95 -18.69
N ALA A 877 -12.02 -25.21 -18.03
CA ALA A 877 -10.75 -24.77 -18.60
C ALA A 877 -9.82 -25.92 -18.96
N ILE A 878 -9.77 -26.97 -18.13
CA ILE A 878 -8.98 -28.16 -18.41
C ILE A 878 -9.47 -28.87 -19.68
N VAL A 879 -10.76 -29.21 -19.76
CA VAL A 879 -11.30 -29.93 -20.93
C VAL A 879 -11.31 -29.05 -22.19
N ALA A 880 -11.46 -27.73 -22.04
CA ALA A 880 -11.34 -26.80 -23.16
C ALA A 880 -9.92 -26.79 -23.72
N ARG A 881 -8.89 -26.59 -22.89
CA ARG A 881 -7.48 -26.59 -23.32
C ARG A 881 -7.03 -27.89 -23.96
N LEU A 882 -7.59 -29.03 -23.50
CA LEU A 882 -7.35 -30.34 -24.11
C LEU A 882 -8.07 -30.54 -25.46
N THR A 883 -9.04 -29.70 -25.79
CA THR A 883 -9.85 -29.81 -27.01
C THR A 883 -9.44 -28.81 -28.08
N GLU A 884 -9.49 -27.51 -27.76
CA GLU A 884 -9.16 -26.41 -28.67
C GLU A 884 -8.78 -25.15 -27.88
N ASN A 885 -7.99 -24.26 -28.49
CA ASN A 885 -7.58 -22.98 -27.89
C ASN A 885 -8.10 -21.79 -28.70
N ASP A 886 -9.39 -21.85 -29.05
CA ASP A 886 -10.07 -20.86 -29.91
C ASP A 886 -11.04 -19.96 -29.13
N THR A 887 -11.27 -18.74 -29.61
CA THR A 887 -12.30 -17.87 -29.06
C THR A 887 -13.68 -18.22 -29.65
N VAL A 888 -14.64 -18.58 -28.79
CA VAL A 888 -16.00 -18.91 -29.22
C VAL A 888 -16.90 -17.67 -29.19
N ALA A 889 -17.41 -17.28 -30.37
CA ALA A 889 -18.28 -16.12 -30.55
C ALA A 889 -19.72 -16.34 -30.06
N ASP A 890 -20.12 -17.59 -29.83
CA ASP A 890 -21.48 -17.93 -29.40
C ASP A 890 -21.84 -17.26 -28.07
N PRO A 891 -23.10 -16.80 -27.90
CA PRO A 891 -23.55 -16.22 -26.64
C PRO A 891 -23.50 -17.28 -25.53
N LEU A 892 -23.15 -16.85 -24.31
CA LEU A 892 -23.19 -17.72 -23.14
C LEU A 892 -24.64 -18.12 -22.86
N PRO A 893 -24.95 -19.43 -22.82
CA PRO A 893 -26.30 -19.89 -22.50
C PRO A 893 -26.59 -19.87 -20.99
N PHE A 894 -25.65 -19.39 -20.17
CA PHE A 894 -25.76 -19.40 -18.70
C PHE A 894 -25.80 -18.00 -18.12
N SER A 895 -26.77 -17.79 -17.21
CA SER A 895 -27.06 -16.48 -16.61
C SER A 895 -26.02 -16.00 -15.60
N ASP A 896 -25.26 -16.91 -15.01
CA ASP A 896 -24.28 -16.65 -13.93
C ASP A 896 -22.83 -16.58 -14.43
N VAL A 897 -22.59 -16.73 -15.73
CA VAL A 897 -21.25 -16.57 -16.33
C VAL A 897 -21.17 -15.21 -17.00
N ARG A 898 -20.63 -14.22 -16.30
CA ARG A 898 -20.42 -12.87 -16.85
C ARG A 898 -19.40 -12.87 -18.01
N SER A 899 -19.56 -11.96 -18.97
CA SER A 899 -18.66 -11.83 -20.13
C SER A 899 -17.18 -11.61 -19.77
N GLY A 900 -16.90 -10.99 -18.62
CA GLY A 900 -15.54 -10.75 -18.11
C GLY A 900 -14.99 -11.81 -17.13
N HIS A 901 -15.69 -12.93 -16.90
CA HIS A 901 -15.15 -14.01 -16.06
C HIS A 901 -13.98 -14.70 -16.77
N TRP A 902 -12.89 -15.02 -16.05
CA TRP A 902 -11.67 -15.56 -16.66
C TRP A 902 -11.91 -16.86 -17.43
N ALA A 903 -12.86 -17.68 -16.97
CA ALA A 903 -13.22 -18.95 -17.59
C ALA A 903 -14.29 -18.86 -18.68
N THR A 904 -14.77 -17.67 -19.03
CA THR A 904 -15.91 -17.51 -19.95
C THR A 904 -15.73 -18.23 -21.28
N ASN A 905 -14.58 -18.03 -21.95
CA ASN A 905 -14.32 -18.71 -23.22
C ASN A 905 -14.17 -20.22 -23.06
N TYR A 906 -13.53 -20.66 -21.98
CA TYR A 906 -13.37 -22.08 -21.70
C TYR A 906 -14.71 -22.77 -21.44
N ILE A 907 -15.62 -22.13 -20.73
CA ILE A 907 -16.98 -22.63 -20.48
C ILE A 907 -17.73 -22.77 -21.80
N LYS A 908 -17.63 -21.79 -22.72
CA LYS A 908 -18.24 -21.89 -24.05
C LYS A 908 -17.72 -23.09 -24.84
N ILE A 909 -16.40 -23.29 -24.87
CA ILE A 909 -15.78 -24.45 -25.56
C ILE A 909 -16.28 -25.75 -24.93
N ALA A 910 -16.23 -25.86 -23.60
CA ALA A 910 -16.64 -27.07 -22.90
C ALA A 910 -18.12 -27.43 -23.14
N VAL A 911 -18.98 -26.43 -23.34
CA VAL A 911 -20.43 -26.61 -23.60
C VAL A 911 -20.70 -26.88 -25.08
N LYS A 912 -19.99 -26.18 -25.99
CA LYS A 912 -20.01 -26.44 -27.44
C LYS A 912 -19.72 -27.91 -27.74
N HIS A 913 -18.77 -28.52 -27.01
CA HIS A 913 -18.41 -29.92 -27.16
C HIS A 913 -19.26 -30.89 -26.31
N GLY A 914 -20.24 -30.39 -25.57
CA GLY A 914 -21.18 -31.21 -24.80
C GLY A 914 -20.58 -31.85 -23.53
N TYR A 915 -19.43 -31.38 -23.05
CA TYR A 915 -18.83 -31.88 -21.81
C TYR A 915 -19.61 -31.39 -20.58
N PHE A 916 -20.17 -30.18 -20.67
CA PHE A 916 -21.06 -29.58 -19.70
C PHE A 916 -22.39 -29.15 -20.34
N SER A 917 -23.48 -29.23 -19.57
CA SER A 917 -24.83 -28.85 -20.00
C SER A 917 -25.48 -27.78 -19.11
N GLY A 918 -24.73 -27.22 -18.14
CA GLY A 918 -25.29 -26.37 -17.08
C GLY A 918 -26.29 -27.10 -16.17
N PHE A 919 -26.96 -26.35 -15.31
CA PHE A 919 -28.02 -26.82 -14.43
C PHE A 919 -29.40 -26.45 -15.02
N ALA A 920 -30.45 -27.11 -14.53
CA ALA A 920 -31.82 -26.91 -15.03
C ALA A 920 -32.35 -25.47 -14.83
N ASP A 921 -31.75 -24.71 -13.91
CA ASP A 921 -32.03 -23.29 -13.64
C ASP A 921 -31.31 -22.33 -14.62
N GLY A 922 -30.61 -22.86 -15.64
CA GLY A 922 -29.86 -22.06 -16.60
C GLY A 922 -28.53 -21.53 -16.07
N THR A 923 -28.04 -22.00 -14.92
CA THR A 923 -26.73 -21.61 -14.38
C THR A 923 -25.62 -22.60 -14.77
N PHE A 924 -24.37 -22.13 -14.81
CA PHE A 924 -23.18 -22.96 -14.95
C PHE A 924 -22.51 -23.27 -13.61
N ARG A 925 -22.58 -22.32 -12.66
CA ARG A 925 -21.97 -22.28 -11.33
C ARG A 925 -20.44 -22.37 -11.39
N PRO A 926 -19.75 -21.38 -12.00
CA PRO A 926 -18.32 -21.45 -12.32
C PRO A 926 -17.44 -21.68 -11.09
N ASP A 927 -17.72 -21.03 -9.97
CA ASP A 927 -16.89 -21.12 -8.75
C ASP A 927 -17.31 -22.25 -7.81
N GLN A 928 -18.34 -23.01 -8.16
CA GLN A 928 -18.76 -24.17 -7.37
C GLN A 928 -17.67 -25.25 -7.41
N GLN A 929 -17.24 -25.70 -6.23
CA GLN A 929 -16.33 -26.83 -6.09
C GLN A 929 -16.97 -28.12 -6.62
N ILE A 930 -16.24 -28.87 -7.44
CA ILE A 930 -16.74 -30.11 -8.03
C ILE A 930 -16.49 -31.32 -7.16
N THR A 931 -17.29 -32.36 -7.40
CA THR A 931 -17.12 -33.67 -6.76
C THR A 931 -16.34 -34.64 -7.64
N ARG A 932 -15.81 -35.73 -7.05
CA ARG A 932 -15.18 -36.83 -7.81
C ARG A 932 -16.12 -37.44 -8.85
N GLY A 933 -17.41 -37.59 -8.53
CA GLY A 933 -18.43 -38.08 -9.45
C GLY A 933 -18.67 -37.14 -10.63
N GLU A 934 -18.61 -35.84 -10.37
CA GLU A 934 -18.76 -34.83 -11.41
C GLU A 934 -17.57 -34.79 -12.38
N LEU A 935 -16.34 -34.86 -11.86
CA LEU A 935 -15.14 -35.01 -12.70
C LEU A 935 -15.24 -36.27 -13.56
N ALA A 936 -15.65 -37.40 -12.98
CA ALA A 936 -15.85 -38.64 -13.73
C ALA A 936 -16.90 -38.50 -14.84
N ALA A 937 -18.03 -37.85 -14.57
CA ALA A 937 -19.08 -37.62 -15.56
C ALA A 937 -18.60 -36.74 -16.72
N VAL A 938 -17.87 -35.66 -16.43
CA VAL A 938 -17.31 -34.76 -17.44
C VAL A 938 -16.24 -35.47 -18.27
N MET A 939 -15.32 -36.19 -17.62
CA MET A 939 -14.23 -36.90 -18.31
C MET A 939 -14.75 -38.07 -19.15
N ALA A 940 -15.80 -38.77 -18.72
CA ALA A 940 -16.44 -39.81 -19.55
C ALA A 940 -17.03 -39.23 -20.85
N ARG A 941 -17.60 -38.01 -20.80
CA ARG A 941 -18.07 -37.31 -22.01
C ARG A 941 -16.90 -36.83 -22.87
N PHE A 942 -15.87 -36.24 -22.25
CA PHE A 942 -14.66 -35.80 -22.94
C PHE A 942 -13.98 -36.93 -23.72
N LEU A 943 -13.85 -38.11 -23.11
CA LEU A 943 -13.30 -39.30 -23.75
C LEU A 943 -14.26 -39.97 -24.75
N GLY A 944 -15.52 -39.50 -24.84
CA GLY A 944 -16.55 -40.08 -25.71
C GLY A 944 -16.93 -41.51 -25.34
N LEU A 945 -16.94 -41.85 -24.05
CA LEU A 945 -17.26 -43.19 -23.56
C LEU A 945 -18.76 -43.46 -23.59
N SER A 946 -19.13 -44.71 -23.92
CA SER A 946 -20.52 -45.17 -23.83
C SER A 946 -20.93 -45.39 -22.36
N THR A 947 -21.78 -44.52 -21.83
CA THR A 947 -22.23 -44.55 -20.42
C THR A 947 -23.61 -45.22 -20.29
N GLY A 948 -23.62 -46.55 -20.38
CA GLY A 948 -24.81 -47.37 -20.16
C GLY A 948 -25.03 -47.74 -18.70
N LYS A 949 -26.21 -48.29 -18.40
CA LYS A 949 -26.45 -48.92 -17.09
C LYS A 949 -25.39 -50.02 -16.88
N PRO A 950 -24.77 -50.13 -15.70
CA PRO A 950 -23.73 -51.12 -15.42
C PRO A 950 -24.32 -52.54 -15.27
N VAL A 951 -23.60 -53.55 -15.76
CA VAL A 951 -23.95 -54.97 -15.50
C VAL A 951 -23.77 -55.31 -14.03
N THR A 952 -22.68 -54.81 -13.44
CA THR A 952 -22.30 -54.93 -12.03
C THR A 952 -21.68 -53.60 -11.60
N ASN A 953 -21.94 -53.14 -10.38
CA ASN A 953 -21.23 -51.99 -9.81
C ASN A 953 -19.98 -52.46 -9.10
N HIS A 954 -18.83 -51.91 -9.47
CA HIS A 954 -17.54 -52.28 -8.85
C HIS A 954 -17.21 -51.46 -7.60
N PHE A 955 -17.91 -50.35 -7.37
CA PHE A 955 -17.78 -49.55 -6.15
C PHE A 955 -19.03 -49.64 -5.28
N THR A 956 -18.83 -49.71 -3.97
CA THR A 956 -19.93 -49.94 -3.02
C THR A 956 -20.82 -48.71 -2.82
N ASP A 957 -20.33 -47.52 -3.14
CA ASP A 957 -20.92 -46.22 -2.81
C ASP A 957 -21.36 -45.40 -4.03
N THR A 958 -21.32 -45.98 -5.24
CA THR A 958 -21.75 -45.32 -6.48
C THR A 958 -23.19 -45.63 -6.87
N LYS A 959 -23.76 -46.72 -6.36
CA LYS A 959 -25.13 -47.16 -6.70
C LYS A 959 -26.17 -46.09 -6.33
N GLY A 960 -26.99 -45.69 -7.30
CA GLY A 960 -28.02 -44.65 -7.14
C GLY A 960 -27.48 -43.23 -7.21
N ASN A 961 -26.18 -43.04 -7.39
CA ASN A 961 -25.59 -41.74 -7.66
C ASN A 961 -25.79 -41.37 -9.14
N TRP A 962 -26.02 -40.10 -9.45
CA TRP A 962 -26.22 -39.64 -10.82
C TRP A 962 -25.00 -39.89 -11.74
N ALA A 963 -23.79 -40.01 -11.16
CA ALA A 963 -22.56 -40.32 -11.88
C ALA A 963 -22.24 -41.83 -11.99
N GLU A 964 -23.11 -42.72 -11.49
CA GLU A 964 -22.90 -44.18 -11.43
C GLU A 964 -22.39 -44.75 -12.76
N ASN A 965 -23.11 -44.47 -13.86
CA ASN A 965 -22.78 -45.02 -15.17
C ASN A 965 -21.44 -44.49 -15.72
N ALA A 966 -21.10 -43.23 -15.43
CA ALA A 966 -19.84 -42.63 -15.90
C ALA A 966 -18.64 -43.19 -15.13
N VAL A 967 -18.79 -43.32 -13.81
CA VAL A 967 -17.77 -43.95 -12.95
C VAL A 967 -17.54 -45.40 -13.37
N GLU A 968 -18.60 -46.16 -13.65
CA GLU A 968 -18.43 -47.53 -14.13
C GLU A 968 -17.74 -47.57 -15.50
N ALA A 969 -18.16 -46.74 -16.47
CA ALA A 969 -17.55 -46.75 -17.80
C ALA A 969 -16.04 -46.47 -17.76
N LEU A 970 -15.62 -45.50 -16.95
CA LEU A 970 -14.21 -45.18 -16.73
C LEU A 970 -13.46 -46.33 -16.01
N TYR A 971 -14.09 -47.01 -15.07
CA TYR A 971 -13.49 -48.17 -14.39
C TYR A 971 -13.30 -49.36 -15.34
N LEU A 972 -14.31 -49.70 -16.14
CA LEU A 972 -14.24 -50.79 -17.12
C LEU A 972 -13.21 -50.55 -18.22
N GLY A 973 -12.96 -49.27 -18.54
CA GLY A 973 -11.89 -48.85 -19.42
C GLY A 973 -10.55 -48.65 -18.72
N HIS A 974 -10.37 -49.05 -17.45
CA HIS A 974 -9.15 -48.88 -16.65
C HIS A 974 -8.59 -47.44 -16.53
N TYR A 975 -9.42 -46.44 -16.83
CA TYR A 975 -9.09 -45.02 -16.73
C TYR A 975 -9.10 -44.49 -15.30
N LEU A 976 -9.84 -45.14 -14.41
CA LEU A 976 -9.91 -44.77 -13.00
C LEU A 976 -9.77 -45.99 -12.10
N SER A 977 -9.29 -45.75 -10.88
CA SER A 977 -9.37 -46.69 -9.76
C SER A 977 -10.05 -46.04 -8.57
N GLY A 978 -10.75 -46.84 -7.77
CA GLY A 978 -11.26 -46.40 -6.48
C GLY A 978 -10.20 -46.44 -5.39
N TYR A 979 -10.65 -46.18 -4.17
CA TYR A 979 -9.85 -46.33 -2.96
C TYR A 979 -9.66 -47.81 -2.62
N THR A 980 -8.64 -48.10 -1.81
CA THR A 980 -8.31 -49.45 -1.35
C THR A 980 -9.41 -50.09 -0.50
N ASP A 981 -10.34 -49.29 0.03
CA ASP A 981 -11.53 -49.72 0.77
C ASP A 981 -12.71 -50.15 -0.14
N GLY A 982 -12.54 -50.09 -1.46
CA GLY A 982 -13.58 -50.46 -2.44
C GLY A 982 -14.60 -49.35 -2.74
N THR A 983 -14.37 -48.13 -2.23
CA THR A 983 -15.21 -46.96 -2.50
C THR A 983 -14.65 -46.08 -3.62
N PHE A 984 -15.52 -45.29 -4.26
CA PHE A 984 -15.12 -44.23 -5.19
C PHE A 984 -15.28 -42.82 -4.60
N LYS A 985 -16.15 -42.65 -3.60
CA LYS A 985 -16.50 -41.38 -2.94
C LYS A 985 -17.04 -40.32 -3.91
N PRO A 986 -18.12 -40.62 -4.67
CA PRO A 986 -18.60 -39.77 -5.77
C PRO A 986 -19.03 -38.36 -5.32
N ASN A 987 -19.47 -38.18 -4.06
CA ASN A 987 -19.91 -36.87 -3.55
C ASN A 987 -18.79 -36.06 -2.87
N GLN A 988 -17.59 -36.63 -2.71
CA GLN A 988 -16.46 -35.94 -2.09
C GLN A 988 -15.91 -34.88 -3.05
N LYS A 989 -15.62 -33.69 -2.54
CA LYS A 989 -14.92 -32.64 -3.30
C LYS A 989 -13.52 -33.10 -3.66
N ILE A 990 -13.11 -32.91 -4.91
CA ILE A 990 -11.81 -33.36 -5.40
C ILE A 990 -10.77 -32.26 -5.31
N ARG A 991 -9.59 -32.59 -4.75
CA ARG A 991 -8.44 -31.68 -4.68
C ARG A 991 -7.76 -31.56 -6.04
N ARG A 992 -7.04 -30.47 -6.27
CA ARG A 992 -6.34 -30.19 -7.53
C ARG A 992 -5.26 -31.23 -7.85
N ASP A 993 -4.47 -31.65 -6.86
CA ASP A 993 -3.46 -32.71 -7.03
C ASP A 993 -4.07 -34.04 -7.45
N GLU A 994 -5.13 -34.44 -6.76
CA GLU A 994 -5.90 -35.64 -7.04
C GLU A 994 -6.56 -35.61 -8.42
N ALA A 995 -7.08 -34.45 -8.84
CA ALA A 995 -7.69 -34.26 -10.14
C ALA A 995 -6.67 -34.44 -11.28
N VAL A 996 -5.47 -33.85 -11.17
CA VAL A 996 -4.47 -33.98 -12.24
C VAL A 996 -3.94 -35.40 -12.37
N THR A 997 -3.71 -36.12 -11.26
CA THR A 997 -3.31 -37.54 -11.31
C THR A 997 -4.37 -38.40 -12.01
N LEU A 998 -5.65 -38.18 -11.75
CA LEU A 998 -6.72 -38.91 -12.42
C LEU A 998 -6.82 -38.55 -13.92
N ILE A 999 -6.72 -37.26 -14.25
CA ILE A 999 -6.80 -36.78 -15.63
C ILE A 999 -5.60 -37.25 -16.46
N ASN A 1000 -4.37 -37.21 -15.94
CA ASN A 1000 -3.19 -37.74 -16.63
C ASN A 1000 -3.39 -39.20 -17.01
N ARG A 1001 -3.83 -40.03 -16.05
CA ARG A 1001 -4.15 -41.43 -16.32
C ARG A 1001 -5.24 -41.62 -17.38
N MET A 1002 -6.27 -40.76 -17.37
CA MET A 1002 -7.33 -40.76 -18.38
C MET A 1002 -6.82 -40.38 -19.78
N LEU A 1003 -5.78 -39.55 -19.84
CA LEU A 1003 -5.11 -39.10 -21.06
C LEU A 1003 -3.92 -39.98 -21.47
N TYR A 1004 -3.72 -41.11 -20.79
CA TYR A 1004 -2.58 -42.01 -20.99
C TYR A 1004 -1.20 -41.37 -20.70
N ARG A 1005 -1.16 -40.34 -19.87
CA ARG A 1005 0.08 -39.64 -19.46
C ARG A 1005 0.59 -40.18 -18.14
N GLY A 1006 1.89 -40.42 -18.06
CA GLY A 1006 2.58 -40.84 -16.84
C GLY A 1006 3.08 -39.69 -15.98
N PRO A 1007 3.42 -39.91 -14.70
CA PRO A 1007 4.10 -38.90 -13.89
C PRO A 1007 5.45 -38.53 -14.53
N LEU A 1008 5.69 -37.22 -14.70
CA LEU A 1008 6.90 -36.69 -15.32
C LEU A 1008 8.09 -36.69 -14.36
N GLN A 1009 9.23 -37.18 -14.83
CA GLN A 1009 10.49 -37.27 -14.09
C GLN A 1009 11.57 -36.42 -14.75
N GLY A 1010 12.56 -35.97 -13.98
CA GLY A 1010 13.73 -35.25 -14.50
C GLY A 1010 13.53 -33.74 -14.71
N LEU A 1011 12.36 -33.19 -14.35
CA LEU A 1011 12.09 -31.76 -14.34
C LEU A 1011 12.08 -31.22 -12.91
N ALA A 1012 12.85 -30.16 -12.64
CA ALA A 1012 12.88 -29.48 -11.34
C ALA A 1012 11.51 -28.86 -10.98
N PRO A 1013 11.15 -28.75 -9.69
CA PRO A 1013 9.85 -28.23 -9.26
C PRO A 1013 9.48 -26.87 -9.86
N VAL A 1014 8.32 -26.80 -10.52
CA VAL A 1014 7.78 -25.55 -11.05
C VAL A 1014 7.05 -24.72 -9.99
N PHE A 1015 6.48 -25.37 -8.96
CA PHE A 1015 5.74 -24.71 -7.89
C PHE A 1015 6.37 -24.97 -6.52
N PRO A 1016 6.49 -23.94 -5.66
CA PRO A 1016 7.11 -24.09 -4.35
C PRO A 1016 6.28 -24.94 -3.37
N ASP A 1017 4.97 -25.05 -3.57
CA ASP A 1017 4.06 -25.85 -2.74
C ASP A 1017 3.94 -27.32 -3.18
N VAL A 1018 4.68 -27.73 -4.22
CA VAL A 1018 4.74 -29.11 -4.73
C VAL A 1018 6.22 -29.55 -4.86
N PRO A 1019 6.88 -29.89 -3.74
CA PRO A 1019 8.27 -30.37 -3.75
C PRO A 1019 8.40 -31.78 -4.37
N GLU A 1020 9.62 -32.18 -4.74
CA GLU A 1020 9.91 -33.47 -5.41
C GLU A 1020 9.49 -34.71 -4.59
N ASP A 1021 9.45 -34.60 -3.27
CA ASP A 1021 9.02 -35.68 -2.36
C ASP A 1021 7.49 -35.78 -2.23
N ASN A 1022 6.74 -34.86 -2.85
CA ASN A 1022 5.29 -34.94 -2.90
C ASN A 1022 4.83 -36.08 -3.81
N TRP A 1023 3.85 -36.85 -3.34
CA TRP A 1023 3.31 -38.01 -4.07
C TRP A 1023 2.76 -37.67 -5.47
N SER A 1024 2.25 -36.44 -5.68
CA SER A 1024 1.69 -35.97 -6.95
C SER A 1024 2.67 -35.13 -7.77
N PHE A 1025 3.95 -35.06 -7.38
CA PHE A 1025 4.95 -34.18 -7.99
C PHE A 1025 5.01 -34.35 -9.52
N GLY A 1026 5.25 -35.58 -9.98
CA GLY A 1026 5.36 -35.87 -11.41
C GLY A 1026 4.07 -35.59 -12.18
N ASP A 1027 2.90 -35.85 -11.58
CA ASP A 1027 1.61 -35.57 -12.22
C ASP A 1027 1.32 -34.07 -12.36
N VAL A 1028 1.72 -33.26 -11.37
CA VAL A 1028 1.56 -31.80 -11.44
C VAL A 1028 2.48 -31.23 -12.52
N GLN A 1029 3.72 -31.70 -12.61
CA GLN A 1029 4.66 -31.30 -13.65
C GLN A 1029 4.12 -31.65 -15.05
N GLU A 1030 3.63 -32.89 -15.20
CA GLU A 1030 2.99 -33.39 -16.42
C GLU A 1030 1.82 -32.52 -16.88
N ALA A 1031 1.00 -32.05 -15.93
CA ALA A 1031 -0.21 -31.29 -16.23
C ALA A 1031 0.03 -29.79 -16.54
N THR A 1032 1.13 -29.22 -16.03
CA THR A 1032 1.35 -27.76 -15.96
C THR A 1032 2.45 -27.24 -16.89
N VAL A 1033 3.23 -28.14 -17.49
CA VAL A 1033 4.34 -27.79 -18.38
C VAL A 1033 4.10 -28.41 -19.74
N SER A 1034 4.15 -27.61 -20.80
CA SER A 1034 4.21 -28.16 -22.16
C SER A 1034 5.62 -28.66 -22.44
N HIS A 1035 5.77 -29.92 -22.84
CA HIS A 1035 7.06 -30.58 -22.89
C HIS A 1035 7.10 -31.75 -23.89
N GLU A 1036 8.32 -32.15 -24.22
CA GLU A 1036 8.62 -33.44 -24.85
C GLU A 1036 9.14 -34.42 -23.80
N ALA A 1037 8.72 -35.68 -23.88
CA ALA A 1037 9.11 -36.73 -22.95
C ALA A 1037 9.30 -38.10 -23.64
N THR A 1038 10.05 -38.99 -22.97
CA THR A 1038 10.16 -40.40 -23.36
C THR A 1038 9.41 -41.26 -22.36
N ARG A 1039 8.63 -42.25 -22.84
CA ARG A 1039 7.92 -43.16 -21.95
C ARG A 1039 8.85 -44.24 -21.40
N ASN A 1040 8.81 -44.42 -20.09
CA ASN A 1040 9.49 -45.49 -19.38
C ASN A 1040 8.64 -46.77 -19.37
N GLY A 1041 9.29 -47.92 -19.16
CA GLY A 1041 8.59 -49.22 -19.15
C GLY A 1041 7.56 -49.41 -18.02
N ASP A 1042 7.60 -48.58 -16.99
CA ASP A 1042 6.63 -48.54 -15.89
C ASP A 1042 5.45 -47.58 -16.14
N GLY A 1043 5.44 -46.90 -17.29
CA GLY A 1043 4.43 -45.93 -17.67
C GLY A 1043 4.71 -44.49 -17.18
N SER A 1044 5.76 -44.26 -16.39
CA SER A 1044 6.24 -42.89 -16.12
C SER A 1044 6.89 -42.27 -17.36
N GLU A 1045 7.10 -40.96 -17.35
CA GLU A 1045 7.66 -40.24 -18.50
C GLU A 1045 8.89 -39.43 -18.07
N THR A 1046 9.95 -39.48 -18.88
CA THR A 1046 11.19 -38.75 -18.61
C THR A 1046 11.22 -37.50 -19.46
N PHE A 1047 11.30 -36.34 -18.82
CA PHE A 1047 11.38 -35.03 -19.48
C PHE A 1047 12.60 -34.94 -20.40
N VAL A 1048 12.38 -34.48 -21.64
CA VAL A 1048 13.42 -34.23 -22.63
C VAL A 1048 13.66 -32.73 -22.77
N GLN A 1049 12.62 -31.97 -23.14
CA GLN A 1049 12.71 -30.52 -23.29
C GLN A 1049 11.36 -29.83 -23.12
N LYS A 1050 11.38 -28.53 -22.83
CA LYS A 1050 10.17 -27.71 -22.73
C LYS A 1050 9.71 -27.28 -24.13
N LEU A 1051 8.40 -27.30 -24.36
CA LEU A 1051 7.77 -26.78 -25.57
C LEU A 1051 7.26 -25.36 -25.35
N GLU A 1052 7.29 -24.55 -26.39
CA GLU A 1052 6.52 -23.30 -26.42
C GLU A 1052 5.03 -23.61 -26.66
N ASP A 1053 4.17 -22.87 -25.98
CA ASP A 1053 2.72 -22.97 -26.16
C ASP A 1053 2.05 -21.60 -26.10
N ALA A 1054 0.84 -21.52 -26.66
CA ALA A 1054 0.00 -20.32 -26.69
C ALA A 1054 -1.08 -20.34 -25.59
N ILE A 1055 -0.93 -21.18 -24.56
CA ILE A 1055 -1.90 -21.32 -23.49
C ILE A 1055 -1.68 -20.18 -22.50
N GLN A 1056 -2.58 -19.19 -22.54
CA GLN A 1056 -2.61 -18.05 -21.62
C GLN A 1056 -3.22 -18.41 -20.27
#